data_AF-A0A819ZSD6-F1
#
_entry.id   AF-A0A819ZSD6-F1
#
_cell.length_a   1.000
_cell.length_b   1.000
_cell.length_c   1.000
_cell.angle_alpha   90.00
_cell.angle_beta   90.00
_cell.angle_gamma   90.00
#
_symmetry.space_group_name_H-M   'P 1'
#
loop_
_entity.id
_entity.type
_entity.pdbx_description
1 polymer ?
#
loop_
_entity_poly.entity_id
_entity_poly.type
_entity_poly.pdbx_seq_one_letter_code
_entity_poly.pdbx_strand_id
1 'polypeptide(L)'
;MCNNVKDASIGEAGKDFQYTISQINKIFNSITLFTDLNTCREFIEKTRYEQIFLLVSGRLGAELVPLVHKYVRLDSIYVFCGEPERHKWTKEWKKIKLVSNQIETICQLIVNDAAQCEQDLTPTSILSSNDSLNQDLQQINSSFMYSQLIKDILFEMTYDEQSIDELANFSRKSYPRNSAQLKIIDEFQKDYHKHTPIWWYTRECFTYRMLNRSLRTFDITIISMMGFFMKDVHQQIKEIHSKMSRRMGPFVVYRGQGMLNDEFTGIRNNIGGLLAFNSFLSTSEDLKIATKFAQQSAGRAGKTAILFEIEVDPTLISISFASLNNLSYCNEKEKEILFSMHTVFQIVQVKENTGNIWKVNLKSVNNTDLQITRLTEHIRQEIGEGSAIERLGRLMIALDELEKAEAFYELLRESTPENDKKAFASIYNQLGYIKYKQGDYSKAQQFYEEARRIQEKMRPSTDLDLATTYSNMGLLYTSLNDTSNGLLYHQKALEIREKKLNVNHQDLATTYNNIGLVYDQKQEFLTALTYYEKTLKIYQQTLPENHPWLATSHKNIGLAQISMGERTTGLNNLSKAMEIRKIALPSNHPSIASLCAIIGEVYRVAEDYTSALKFYEEAIDIENRASYVNYSSLSMAYYKISRILNELKQYDKALRYAELAVQSVGKSSMPNNSDAIKYKKNFEELQTKLS
;
A
#
# COMPACT_ATOMS: atom_id res chain seq x y z
N MET A 1 -9.41 -16.84 18.91
CA MET A 1 -9.85 -17.46 20.18
C MET A 1 -8.81 -18.50 20.57
N CYS A 2 -8.25 -18.44 21.78
CA CYS A 2 -7.21 -19.37 22.23
C CYS A 2 -7.76 -20.37 23.26
N ASN A 3 -7.63 -21.67 22.99
CA ASN A 3 -8.21 -22.73 23.79
C ASN A 3 -7.17 -23.70 24.37
N ASN A 4 -7.39 -24.13 25.62
CA ASN A 4 -6.60 -25.17 26.28
C ASN A 4 -7.49 -26.39 26.55
N VAL A 5 -7.12 -27.55 25.99
CA VAL A 5 -7.86 -28.81 26.14
C VAL A 5 -7.99 -29.26 27.61
N LYS A 6 -7.16 -28.72 28.51
CA LYS A 6 -7.16 -29.05 29.95
C LYS A 6 -8.00 -28.09 30.82
N ASP A 7 -8.63 -27.07 30.25
CA ASP A 7 -9.48 -26.13 30.99
C ASP A 7 -10.96 -26.44 30.71
N ALA A 8 -11.67 -27.00 31.70
CA ALA A 8 -13.00 -27.58 31.53
C ALA A 8 -14.07 -26.58 31.03
N SER A 9 -13.84 -25.27 31.18
CA SER A 9 -14.78 -24.22 30.77
C SER A 9 -14.71 -23.84 29.28
N ILE A 10 -13.68 -24.24 28.53
CA ILE A 10 -13.51 -23.85 27.10
C ILE A 10 -13.14 -25.05 26.20
N GLY A 11 -13.18 -26.31 26.65
CA GLY A 11 -12.89 -27.44 25.74
C GLY A 11 -13.77 -27.43 24.46
N GLU A 12 -13.22 -27.79 23.30
CA GLU A 12 -13.95 -27.78 22.01
C GLU A 12 -15.24 -28.63 22.01
N ALA A 13 -15.31 -29.62 22.91
CA ALA A 13 -16.47 -30.49 23.15
C ALA A 13 -17.46 -29.95 24.21
N GLY A 14 -17.17 -28.80 24.84
CA GLY A 14 -17.99 -28.21 25.90
C GLY A 14 -19.20 -27.46 25.35
N LYS A 15 -20.35 -27.60 26.02
CA LYS A 15 -21.59 -26.87 25.65
C LYS A 15 -21.38 -25.36 25.65
N ASP A 16 -20.59 -24.84 26.58
CA ASP A 16 -20.28 -23.41 26.69
C ASP A 16 -19.42 -22.92 25.52
N PHE A 17 -18.48 -23.71 25.02
CA PHE A 17 -17.69 -23.37 23.83
C PHE A 17 -18.56 -23.32 22.56
N GLN A 18 -19.42 -24.33 22.35
CA GLN A 18 -20.35 -24.36 21.22
C GLN A 18 -21.36 -23.20 21.28
N TYR A 19 -21.85 -22.88 22.48
CA TYR A 19 -22.70 -21.72 22.70
C TYR A 19 -21.94 -20.41 22.41
N THR A 20 -20.72 -20.27 22.92
CA THR A 20 -19.84 -19.11 22.67
C THR A 20 -19.62 -18.88 21.18
N ILE A 21 -19.20 -19.92 20.46
CA ILE A 21 -18.97 -19.85 19.02
C ILE A 21 -20.26 -19.55 18.26
N SER A 22 -21.39 -20.12 18.68
CA SER A 22 -22.70 -19.80 18.11
C SER A 22 -23.06 -18.32 18.30
N GLN A 23 -22.87 -17.76 19.49
CA GLN A 23 -23.15 -16.34 19.74
C GLN A 23 -22.20 -15.43 18.96
N ILE A 24 -20.89 -15.70 18.97
CA ILE A 24 -19.90 -14.89 18.23
C ILE A 24 -20.14 -14.98 16.71
N ASN A 25 -20.54 -16.14 16.16
CA ASN A 25 -20.86 -16.29 14.74
C ASN A 25 -22.13 -15.53 14.30
N LYS A 26 -23.00 -15.13 15.23
CA LYS A 26 -24.10 -14.19 14.90
C LYS A 26 -23.59 -12.77 14.65
N ILE A 27 -22.33 -12.50 14.94
CA ILE A 27 -21.79 -11.15 15.01
C ILE A 27 -20.59 -10.99 14.06
N PHE A 28 -19.64 -11.94 14.07
CA PHE A 28 -18.38 -11.86 13.35
C PHE A 28 -18.33 -12.74 12.10
N ASN A 29 -17.67 -12.21 11.07
CA ASN A 29 -17.54 -12.82 9.75
C ASN A 29 -16.38 -13.83 9.69
N SER A 30 -15.35 -13.64 10.52
CA SER A 30 -14.16 -14.49 10.55
C SER A 30 -13.72 -14.72 12.00
N ILE A 31 -13.85 -15.97 12.45
CA ILE A 31 -13.34 -16.39 13.76
C ILE A 31 -12.20 -17.36 13.53
N THR A 32 -10.99 -16.96 13.91
CA THR A 32 -9.84 -17.86 13.89
C THR A 32 -9.63 -18.48 15.26
N LEU A 33 -9.64 -19.81 15.30
CA LEU A 33 -9.43 -20.62 16.50
C LEU A 33 -7.97 -21.05 16.55
N PHE A 34 -7.35 -20.93 17.72
CA PHE A 34 -5.98 -21.36 17.99
C PHE A 34 -5.97 -22.25 19.22
N THR A 35 -5.31 -23.39 19.12
CA THR A 35 -5.00 -24.27 20.25
C THR A 35 -3.53 -24.13 20.69
N ASP A 36 -2.70 -23.55 19.83
CA ASP A 36 -1.27 -23.31 20.03
C ASP A 36 -0.95 -21.82 20.18
N LEU A 37 -0.09 -21.50 21.16
CA LEU A 37 0.30 -20.12 21.50
C LEU A 37 1.15 -19.47 20.40
N ASN A 38 2.09 -20.22 19.82
CA ASN A 38 3.01 -19.69 18.81
C ASN A 38 2.25 -19.34 17.54
N THR A 39 1.34 -20.22 17.11
CA THR A 39 0.48 -20.01 15.94
C THR A 39 -0.41 -18.78 16.13
N CYS A 40 -0.98 -18.56 17.32
CA CYS A 40 -1.76 -17.36 17.60
C CYS A 40 -0.90 -16.09 17.54
N ARG A 41 0.29 -16.12 18.14
CA ARG A 41 1.23 -14.99 18.11
C ARG A 41 1.65 -14.67 16.68
N GLU A 42 2.04 -15.66 15.90
CA GLU A 42 2.40 -15.48 14.50
C GLU A 42 1.26 -14.89 13.68
N PHE A 43 0.03 -15.33 13.91
CA PHE A 43 -1.14 -14.75 13.25
C PHE A 43 -1.28 -13.26 13.57
N ILE A 44 -1.26 -12.89 14.87
CA ILE A 44 -1.35 -11.49 15.31
C ILE A 44 -0.23 -10.65 14.71
N GLU A 45 0.98 -11.20 14.61
CA GLU A 45 2.15 -10.52 14.03
C GLU A 45 2.04 -10.34 12.52
N LYS A 46 1.47 -11.32 11.81
CA LYS A 46 1.30 -11.29 10.34
C LYS A 46 0.11 -10.43 9.88
N THR A 47 -0.92 -10.23 10.71
CA THR A 47 -2.13 -9.48 10.32
C THR A 47 -1.84 -8.00 10.06
N ARG A 48 -1.80 -7.65 8.76
CA ARG A 48 -1.74 -6.34 8.06
C ARG A 48 -2.71 -5.22 8.45
N TYR A 49 -3.98 -5.49 8.22
CA TYR A 49 -4.93 -4.43 7.83
C TYR A 49 -6.21 -4.47 8.65
N GLU A 50 -6.18 -5.19 9.77
CA GLU A 50 -7.35 -5.46 10.61
C GLU A 50 -7.02 -5.20 12.08
N GLN A 51 -8.05 -4.78 12.83
CA GLN A 51 -7.99 -4.75 14.29
C GLN A 51 -8.39 -6.11 14.83
N ILE A 52 -7.62 -6.56 15.82
CA ILE A 52 -7.78 -7.88 16.42
C ILE A 52 -8.44 -7.74 17.78
N PHE A 53 -9.48 -8.54 17.99
CA PHE A 53 -10.08 -8.79 19.29
C PHE A 53 -9.70 -10.19 19.74
N LEU A 54 -9.05 -10.29 20.90
CA LEU A 54 -8.59 -11.57 21.43
C LEU A 54 -9.49 -12.04 22.56
N LEU A 55 -10.22 -13.13 22.33
CA LEU A 55 -10.87 -13.91 23.37
C LEU A 55 -9.97 -15.08 23.78
N VAL A 56 -9.60 -15.14 25.06
CA VAL A 56 -8.65 -16.13 25.60
C VAL A 56 -9.13 -16.73 26.92
N SER A 57 -8.72 -17.97 27.20
CA SER A 57 -8.94 -18.59 28.50
C SER A 57 -8.09 -17.96 29.60
N GLY A 58 -8.53 -18.03 30.85
CA GLY A 58 -7.79 -17.48 32.00
C GLY A 58 -6.33 -17.97 32.10
N ARG A 59 -6.09 -19.27 31.88
CA ARG A 59 -4.75 -19.86 31.96
C ARG A 59 -3.86 -19.49 30.76
N LEU A 60 -4.35 -19.63 29.53
CA LEU A 60 -3.58 -19.26 28.34
C LEU A 60 -3.33 -17.75 28.25
N GLY A 61 -4.26 -16.94 28.77
CA GLY A 61 -4.13 -15.50 28.80
C GLY A 61 -2.89 -15.06 29.58
N ALA A 62 -2.59 -15.72 30.69
CA ALA A 62 -1.43 -15.38 31.52
C ALA A 62 -0.09 -15.53 30.77
N GLU A 63 0.00 -16.49 29.84
CA GLU A 63 1.19 -16.74 29.03
C GLU A 63 1.20 -15.90 27.74
N LEU A 64 0.05 -15.77 27.08
CA LEU A 64 -0.06 -15.10 25.77
C LEU A 64 -0.03 -13.58 25.87
N VAL A 65 -0.80 -12.99 26.80
CA VAL A 65 -1.01 -11.54 26.87
C VAL A 65 0.30 -10.76 27.01
N PRO A 66 1.28 -11.16 27.84
CA PRO A 66 2.56 -10.46 27.93
C PRO A 66 3.32 -10.39 26.59
N LEU A 67 3.15 -11.41 25.73
CA LEU A 67 3.83 -11.49 24.45
C LEU A 67 3.16 -10.64 23.38
N VAL A 68 1.83 -10.49 23.43
CA VAL A 68 1.04 -9.86 22.35
C VAL A 68 0.51 -8.46 22.70
N HIS A 69 0.51 -8.06 23.97
CA HIS A 69 -0.05 -6.77 24.40
C HIS A 69 0.58 -5.56 23.66
N LYS A 70 1.87 -5.66 23.32
CA LYS A 70 2.62 -4.61 22.61
C LYS A 70 2.14 -4.32 21.19
N TYR A 71 1.47 -5.26 20.51
CA TYR A 71 1.08 -5.07 19.11
C TYR A 71 -0.08 -4.08 19.02
N VAL A 72 0.12 -2.96 18.29
CA VAL A 72 -0.86 -1.86 18.18
C VAL A 72 -2.22 -2.33 17.65
N ARG A 73 -2.22 -3.30 16.72
CA ARG A 73 -3.45 -3.84 16.08
C ARG A 73 -4.31 -4.70 16.99
N LEU A 74 -3.76 -5.22 18.09
CA LEU A 74 -4.56 -5.87 19.12
C LEU A 74 -5.25 -4.77 19.94
N ASP A 75 -6.53 -4.52 19.64
CA ASP A 75 -7.30 -3.43 20.27
C ASP A 75 -7.71 -3.81 21.69
N SER A 76 -8.34 -4.98 21.84
CA SER A 76 -8.93 -5.42 23.11
C SER A 76 -8.77 -6.91 23.36
N ILE A 77 -8.56 -7.25 24.63
CA ILE A 77 -8.43 -8.60 25.14
C ILE A 77 -9.57 -8.88 26.12
N TYR A 78 -10.19 -10.05 25.94
CA TYR A 78 -11.29 -10.55 26.73
C TYR A 78 -10.91 -11.89 27.32
N VAL A 79 -11.07 -12.03 28.63
CA VAL A 79 -10.70 -13.25 29.35
C VAL A 79 -11.97 -13.95 29.82
N PHE A 80 -12.19 -15.16 29.32
CA PHE A 80 -13.27 -16.03 29.77
C PHE A 80 -12.71 -17.09 30.72
N CYS A 81 -13.23 -17.14 31.95
CA CYS A 81 -12.74 -18.04 33.00
C CYS A 81 -13.82 -18.28 34.06
N GLY A 82 -13.82 -19.45 34.70
CA GLY A 82 -14.81 -19.79 35.72
C GLY A 82 -14.74 -18.91 36.98
N GLU A 83 -13.53 -18.50 37.38
CA GLU A 83 -13.29 -17.72 38.61
C GLU A 83 -12.46 -16.45 38.31
N PRO A 84 -13.09 -15.34 37.89
CA PRO A 84 -12.42 -14.09 37.54
C PRO A 84 -11.46 -13.56 38.62
N GLU A 85 -11.83 -13.73 39.90
CA GLU A 85 -11.06 -13.22 41.04
C GLU A 85 -9.66 -13.85 41.18
N ARG A 86 -9.46 -15.06 40.65
CA ARG A 86 -8.16 -15.76 40.72
C ARG A 86 -7.14 -15.22 39.70
N HIS A 87 -7.59 -14.48 38.68
CA HIS A 87 -6.73 -14.00 37.61
C HIS A 87 -6.27 -12.54 37.82
N LYS A 88 -5.60 -12.27 38.95
CA LYS A 88 -5.13 -10.91 39.31
C LYS A 88 -4.17 -10.28 38.30
N TRP A 89 -3.38 -11.09 37.58
CA TRP A 89 -2.47 -10.68 36.51
C TRP A 89 -3.16 -9.83 35.44
N THR A 90 -4.48 -10.01 35.26
CA THR A 90 -5.26 -9.25 34.27
C THR A 90 -5.25 -7.74 34.51
N LYS A 91 -5.05 -7.30 35.76
CA LYS A 91 -5.01 -5.87 36.11
C LYS A 91 -3.72 -5.16 35.65
N GLU A 92 -2.69 -5.91 35.29
CA GLU A 92 -1.39 -5.37 34.87
C GLU A 92 -1.43 -4.89 33.40
N TRP A 93 -2.41 -5.35 32.61
CA TRP A 93 -2.44 -5.15 31.16
C TRP A 93 -3.59 -4.26 30.72
N LYS A 94 -3.26 -3.04 30.26
CA LYS A 94 -4.24 -2.00 29.88
C LYS A 94 -5.26 -2.38 28.79
N LYS A 95 -4.97 -3.40 27.99
CA LYS A 95 -5.82 -3.86 26.87
C LYS A 95 -6.82 -4.91 27.28
N ILE A 96 -6.75 -5.43 28.51
CA ILE A 96 -7.78 -6.32 29.03
C ILE A 96 -8.98 -5.49 29.44
N LYS A 97 -10.08 -5.63 28.69
CA LYS A 97 -11.31 -4.87 28.93
C LYS A 97 -12.25 -5.57 29.89
N LEU A 98 -12.36 -6.89 29.80
CA LEU A 98 -13.29 -7.67 30.63
C LEU A 98 -12.73 -9.06 30.95
N VAL A 99 -12.90 -9.43 32.22
CA VAL A 99 -12.67 -10.79 32.74
C VAL A 99 -14.00 -11.26 33.31
N SER A 100 -14.58 -12.33 32.75
CA SER A 100 -15.92 -12.77 33.14
C SER A 100 -16.08 -14.28 33.04
N ASN A 101 -16.97 -14.82 33.85
CA ASN A 101 -17.51 -16.18 33.73
C ASN A 101 -18.83 -16.22 32.93
N GLN A 102 -19.33 -15.07 32.48
CA GLN A 102 -20.51 -14.92 31.64
C GLN A 102 -20.08 -14.54 30.22
N ILE A 103 -20.18 -15.49 29.30
CA ILE A 103 -19.79 -15.26 27.92
C ILE A 103 -20.70 -14.25 27.21
N GLU A 104 -21.98 -14.18 27.57
CA GLU A 104 -22.94 -13.27 26.94
C GLU A 104 -22.53 -11.80 27.10
N THR A 105 -22.06 -11.42 28.28
CA THR A 105 -21.53 -10.08 28.57
C THR A 105 -20.29 -9.79 27.73
N ILE A 106 -19.39 -10.76 27.59
CA ILE A 106 -18.20 -10.66 26.74
C ILE A 106 -18.62 -10.45 25.28
N CYS A 107 -19.54 -11.28 24.76
CA CYS A 107 -20.05 -11.16 23.40
C CYS A 107 -20.68 -9.79 23.15
N GLN A 108 -21.54 -9.31 24.05
CA GLN A 108 -22.18 -7.99 23.90
C GLN A 108 -21.16 -6.85 23.88
N LEU A 109 -20.13 -6.92 24.72
CA LEU A 109 -19.09 -5.89 24.75
C LEU A 109 -18.23 -5.93 23.48
N ILE A 110 -17.90 -7.13 23.02
CA ILE A 110 -17.20 -7.35 21.76
C ILE A 110 -18.01 -6.78 20.56
N VAL A 111 -19.35 -6.93 20.54
CA VAL A 111 -20.22 -6.34 19.49
C VAL A 111 -20.05 -4.83 19.46
N ASN A 112 -20.19 -4.19 20.61
CA ASN A 112 -20.10 -2.74 20.72
C ASN A 112 -18.72 -2.23 20.30
N ASP A 113 -17.66 -2.95 20.70
CA ASP A 113 -16.30 -2.63 20.32
C ASP A 113 -16.03 -2.81 18.82
N ALA A 114 -16.57 -3.87 18.21
CA ALA A 114 -16.43 -4.12 16.78
C ALA A 114 -17.16 -3.05 15.96
N ALA A 115 -18.39 -2.72 16.32
CA ALA A 115 -19.16 -1.65 15.68
C ALA A 115 -18.42 -0.30 15.74
N GLN A 116 -17.85 0.03 16.92
CA GLN A 116 -17.03 1.24 17.06
C GLN A 116 -15.77 1.20 16.18
N CYS A 117 -15.12 0.05 16.08
CA CYS A 117 -13.91 -0.06 15.27
C CYS A 117 -14.21 0.03 13.77
N GLU A 118 -15.33 -0.50 13.30
CA GLU A 118 -15.78 -0.29 11.92
C GLU A 118 -15.98 1.19 11.60
N GLN A 119 -16.53 1.95 12.56
CA GLN A 119 -16.70 3.40 12.43
C GLN A 119 -15.37 4.17 12.41
N ASP A 120 -14.42 3.79 13.27
CA ASP A 120 -13.10 4.42 13.36
C ASP A 120 -12.23 4.21 12.12
N LEU A 121 -12.36 3.04 11.47
CA LEU A 121 -11.44 2.57 10.42
C LEU A 121 -11.83 3.07 9.02
N THR A 122 -11.98 4.39 8.88
CA THR A 122 -12.21 5.04 7.58
C THR A 122 -10.88 5.21 6.86
N PRO A 123 -10.66 4.56 5.69
CA PRO A 123 -9.39 4.67 4.99
C PRO A 123 -9.19 6.09 4.47
N THR A 124 -8.04 6.68 4.79
CA THR A 124 -7.69 8.04 4.35
C THR A 124 -6.30 8.06 3.72
N SER A 125 -6.07 8.99 2.80
CA SER A 125 -4.76 9.26 2.20
C SER A 125 -4.47 10.75 2.27
N ILE A 126 -3.20 11.10 2.46
CA ILE A 126 -2.74 12.49 2.63
C ILE A 126 -1.78 12.82 1.48
N LEU A 127 -1.96 13.99 0.89
CA LEU A 127 -1.01 14.60 -0.03
C LEU A 127 -0.47 15.88 0.62
N SER A 128 0.85 16.01 0.75
CA SER A 128 1.45 17.16 1.44
C SER A 128 1.36 18.42 0.58
N SER A 129 1.33 19.60 1.22
CA SER A 129 1.38 20.89 0.52
C SER A 129 2.73 21.15 -0.17
N ASN A 130 3.79 20.48 0.26
CA ASN A 130 5.11 20.54 -0.38
C ASN A 130 5.16 19.74 -1.68
N ASP A 131 4.33 18.69 -1.80
CA ASP A 131 4.21 17.91 -3.03
C ASP A 131 3.42 18.65 -4.11
N SER A 132 2.69 19.72 -3.75
CA SER A 132 1.58 20.23 -4.56
C SER A 132 1.78 21.59 -5.22
N LEU A 133 2.98 22.15 -5.38
CA LEU A 133 3.08 23.48 -6.00
C LEU A 133 4.13 23.73 -7.09
N ASN A 134 5.01 22.79 -7.49
CA ASN A 134 5.82 22.95 -8.73
C ASN A 134 6.62 21.73 -9.25
N GLN A 135 6.45 20.50 -8.73
CA GLN A 135 7.32 19.37 -9.11
C GLN A 135 6.55 18.06 -9.40
N ASP A 136 7.24 17.17 -10.13
CA ASP A 136 6.79 16.08 -11.00
C ASP A 136 5.70 15.12 -10.49
N LEU A 137 4.89 14.65 -11.45
CA LEU A 137 3.81 13.68 -11.31
C LEU A 137 4.25 12.34 -10.72
N GLN A 138 5.50 11.93 -10.90
CA GLN A 138 6.02 10.67 -10.35
C GLN A 138 6.19 10.70 -8.83
N GLN A 139 6.03 11.87 -8.19
CA GLN A 139 6.18 12.04 -6.75
C GLN A 139 4.86 12.18 -5.99
N ILE A 140 3.75 12.47 -6.68
CA ILE A 140 2.45 12.41 -6.01
C ILE A 140 2.26 10.94 -5.65
N ASN A 141 2.21 10.66 -4.34
CA ASN A 141 2.00 9.31 -3.83
C ASN A 141 0.86 8.67 -4.62
N SER A 142 1.17 7.67 -5.46
CA SER A 142 0.18 7.03 -6.33
C SER A 142 -0.94 6.38 -5.50
N SER A 143 -0.66 6.08 -4.23
CA SER A 143 -1.68 5.66 -3.27
C SER A 143 -2.67 6.77 -2.88
N PHE A 144 -2.39 8.04 -3.15
CA PHE A 144 -3.40 9.08 -2.99
C PHE A 144 -4.54 8.86 -3.99
N MET A 145 -4.21 8.56 -5.25
CA MET A 145 -5.18 8.42 -6.35
C MET A 145 -5.72 7.00 -6.56
N TYR A 146 -5.22 5.98 -5.85
CA TYR A 146 -5.63 4.60 -6.11
C TYR A 146 -7.15 4.41 -6.04
N SER A 147 -7.83 5.04 -5.06
CA SER A 147 -9.26 4.82 -4.83
C SER A 147 -10.09 5.48 -5.93
N GLN A 148 -9.61 6.58 -6.50
CA GLN A 148 -10.16 7.17 -7.71
C GLN A 148 -10.03 6.24 -8.90
N LEU A 149 -8.84 5.66 -9.12
CA LEU A 149 -8.59 4.78 -10.27
C LEU A 149 -9.34 3.46 -10.15
N ILE A 150 -9.40 2.86 -8.96
CA ILE A 150 -10.22 1.69 -8.68
C ILE A 150 -11.69 2.01 -8.99
N LYS A 151 -12.19 3.13 -8.48
CA LYS A 151 -13.56 3.59 -8.75
C LYS A 151 -13.82 3.72 -10.25
N ASP A 152 -12.92 4.37 -11.00
CA ASP A 152 -13.06 4.56 -12.44
C ASP A 152 -13.09 3.21 -13.18
N ILE A 153 -12.15 2.31 -12.87
CA ILE A 153 -12.07 0.98 -13.50
C ILE A 153 -13.31 0.14 -13.20
N LEU A 154 -13.77 0.12 -11.94
CA LEU A 154 -14.98 -0.63 -11.56
C LEU A 154 -16.21 -0.05 -12.27
N PHE A 155 -16.32 1.26 -12.42
CA PHE A 155 -17.51 1.87 -13.02
C PHE A 155 -17.63 1.63 -14.52
N GLU A 156 -16.52 1.33 -15.20
CA GLU A 156 -16.51 0.90 -16.60
C GLU A 156 -17.00 -0.55 -16.78
N MET A 157 -17.00 -1.36 -15.71
CA MET A 157 -17.51 -2.74 -15.79
C MET A 157 -19.01 -2.77 -16.06
N THR A 158 -19.42 -3.82 -16.78
CA THR A 158 -20.81 -4.18 -16.98
C THR A 158 -21.27 -5.07 -15.84
N TYR A 159 -22.40 -4.71 -15.24
CA TYR A 159 -23.06 -5.47 -14.19
C TYR A 159 -24.47 -5.82 -14.63
N ASP A 160 -24.91 -7.01 -14.25
CA ASP A 160 -26.23 -7.55 -14.56
C ASP A 160 -26.91 -8.07 -13.28
N GLU A 161 -28.13 -8.59 -13.41
CA GLU A 161 -28.86 -9.19 -12.28
C GLU A 161 -28.08 -10.36 -11.63
N GLN A 162 -27.28 -11.08 -12.41
CA GLN A 162 -26.46 -12.18 -11.89
C GLN A 162 -25.42 -11.66 -10.89
N SER A 163 -24.95 -10.42 -11.03
CA SER A 163 -24.03 -9.79 -10.08
C SER A 163 -24.64 -9.66 -8.68
N ILE A 164 -25.95 -9.38 -8.57
CA ILE A 164 -26.68 -9.34 -7.30
C ILE A 164 -26.75 -10.74 -6.69
N ASP A 165 -27.04 -11.76 -7.50
CA ASP A 165 -27.12 -13.16 -7.09
C ASP A 165 -25.76 -13.70 -6.60
N GLU A 166 -24.68 -13.36 -7.28
CA GLU A 166 -23.31 -13.71 -6.91
C GLU A 166 -22.95 -13.12 -5.54
N LEU A 167 -23.22 -11.83 -5.33
CA LEU A 167 -23.01 -11.19 -4.03
C LEU A 167 -23.86 -11.82 -2.93
N ALA A 168 -25.14 -12.10 -3.20
CA ALA A 168 -26.02 -12.76 -2.24
C ALA A 168 -25.50 -14.17 -1.87
N ASN A 169 -25.11 -14.96 -2.86
CA ASN A 169 -24.59 -16.31 -2.66
C ASN A 169 -23.26 -16.34 -1.91
N PHE A 170 -22.34 -15.44 -2.24
CA PHE A 170 -21.10 -15.27 -1.48
C PHE A 170 -21.40 -14.87 -0.04
N SER A 171 -22.31 -13.91 0.16
CA SER A 171 -22.70 -13.46 1.50
C SER A 171 -23.30 -14.60 2.32
N ARG A 172 -24.15 -15.45 1.75
CA ARG A 172 -24.66 -16.65 2.44
C ARG A 172 -23.55 -17.57 2.94
N LYS A 173 -22.50 -17.77 2.12
CA LYS A 173 -21.31 -18.54 2.51
C LYS A 173 -20.50 -17.87 3.61
N SER A 174 -20.47 -16.53 3.65
CA SER A 174 -19.83 -15.76 4.73
C SER A 174 -20.64 -15.73 6.04
N TYR A 175 -21.96 -15.95 5.98
CA TYR A 175 -22.86 -15.90 7.13
C TYR A 175 -23.64 -17.22 7.38
N PRO A 176 -22.99 -18.41 7.38
CA PRO A 176 -23.70 -19.69 7.30
C PRO A 176 -24.58 -20.00 8.52
N ARG A 177 -24.36 -19.33 9.66
CA ARG A 177 -25.08 -19.56 10.94
C ARG A 177 -25.78 -18.31 11.49
N ASN A 178 -25.87 -17.24 10.70
CA ASN A 178 -26.46 -15.98 11.13
C ASN A 178 -27.85 -15.79 10.50
N SER A 179 -28.89 -16.30 11.16
CA SER A 179 -30.27 -16.29 10.63
C SER A 179 -30.79 -14.88 10.33
N ALA A 180 -30.39 -13.88 11.12
CA ALA A 180 -30.77 -12.49 10.90
C ALA A 180 -30.17 -11.95 9.60
N GLN A 181 -28.86 -12.16 9.38
CA GLN A 181 -28.21 -11.72 8.14
C GLN A 181 -28.68 -12.53 6.92
N LEU A 182 -28.90 -13.84 7.06
CA LEU A 182 -29.44 -14.67 5.98
C LEU A 182 -30.79 -14.15 5.48
N LYS A 183 -31.69 -13.77 6.39
CA LYS A 183 -32.97 -13.15 6.02
C LYS A 183 -32.76 -11.82 5.28
N ILE A 184 -31.83 -10.99 5.74
CA ILE A 184 -31.52 -9.72 5.08
C ILE A 184 -30.90 -9.94 3.69
N ILE A 185 -30.09 -10.99 3.51
CA ILE A 185 -29.52 -11.36 2.21
C ILE A 185 -30.63 -11.83 1.25
N ASP A 186 -31.60 -12.61 1.72
CA ASP A 186 -32.74 -13.02 0.90
C ASP A 186 -33.62 -11.82 0.49
N GLU A 187 -33.85 -10.87 1.41
CA GLU A 187 -34.50 -9.60 1.10
C GLU A 187 -33.69 -8.77 0.10
N PHE A 188 -32.37 -8.69 0.26
CA PHE A 188 -31.48 -7.97 -0.66
C PHE A 188 -31.60 -8.53 -2.07
N GLN A 189 -31.47 -9.84 -2.24
CA GLN A 189 -31.56 -10.49 -3.56
C GLN A 189 -32.91 -10.24 -4.24
N LYS A 190 -34.01 -10.28 -3.49
CA LYS A 190 -35.37 -10.15 -4.04
C LYS A 190 -35.80 -8.71 -4.29
N ASP A 191 -35.44 -7.82 -3.37
CA ASP A 191 -36.01 -6.48 -3.26
C ASP A 191 -34.96 -5.37 -3.49
N TYR A 192 -33.78 -5.70 -4.04
CA TYR A 192 -32.71 -4.74 -4.33
C TYR A 192 -33.27 -3.49 -5.02
N HIS A 193 -33.96 -3.68 -6.15
CA HIS A 193 -34.53 -2.61 -6.98
C HIS A 193 -35.79 -1.94 -6.42
N LYS A 194 -36.42 -2.50 -5.39
CA LYS A 194 -37.58 -1.86 -4.74
C LYS A 194 -37.15 -0.73 -3.82
N HIS A 195 -35.93 -0.79 -3.31
CA HIS A 195 -35.31 0.23 -2.48
C HIS A 195 -34.18 0.92 -3.24
N THR A 196 -33.72 2.05 -2.71
CA THR A 196 -32.59 2.74 -3.33
C THR A 196 -31.26 2.14 -2.85
N PRO A 197 -30.18 2.22 -3.64
CA PRO A 197 -28.85 1.77 -3.22
C PRO A 197 -28.38 2.38 -1.90
N ILE A 198 -28.61 3.69 -1.68
CA ILE A 198 -28.32 4.39 -0.41
C ILE A 198 -29.10 3.79 0.76
N TRP A 199 -30.34 3.36 0.56
CA TRP A 199 -31.12 2.69 1.60
C TRP A 199 -30.45 1.39 2.04
N TRP A 200 -29.97 0.60 1.09
CA TRP A 200 -29.20 -0.62 1.38
C TRP A 200 -27.84 -0.33 2.01
N TYR A 201 -27.20 0.79 1.66
CA TYR A 201 -25.92 1.21 2.26
C TYR A 201 -26.07 1.65 3.72
N THR A 202 -27.20 2.29 4.07
CA THR A 202 -27.47 2.82 5.41
C THR A 202 -28.20 1.85 6.33
N ARG A 203 -28.67 0.71 5.80
CA ARG A 203 -29.26 -0.37 6.60
C ARG A 203 -28.16 -1.11 7.37
N GLU A 204 -28.46 -1.52 8.60
CA GLU A 204 -27.56 -2.37 9.41
C GLU A 204 -27.50 -3.80 8.82
N CYS A 205 -26.77 -3.97 7.72
CA CYS A 205 -26.63 -5.23 7.00
C CYS A 205 -25.19 -5.49 6.55
N PHE A 206 -25.01 -6.55 5.76
CA PHE A 206 -23.70 -6.99 5.29
C PHE A 206 -23.06 -6.01 4.30
N THR A 207 -23.83 -5.23 3.54
CA THR A 207 -23.34 -4.38 2.43
C THR A 207 -22.35 -3.33 2.93
N TYR A 208 -22.71 -2.53 3.93
CA TYR A 208 -21.85 -1.50 4.51
C TYR A 208 -20.54 -2.10 5.05
N ARG A 209 -20.66 -3.17 5.83
CA ARG A 209 -19.52 -3.80 6.51
C ARG A 209 -18.57 -4.48 5.53
N MET A 210 -19.12 -5.25 4.59
CA MET A 210 -18.33 -5.91 3.56
C MET A 210 -17.62 -4.90 2.67
N LEU A 211 -18.33 -3.85 2.23
CA LEU A 211 -17.74 -2.83 1.36
C LEU A 211 -16.64 -2.04 2.06
N ASN A 212 -16.89 -1.48 3.24
CA ASN A 212 -15.88 -0.68 3.93
C ASN A 212 -14.68 -1.52 4.39
N ARG A 213 -14.91 -2.78 4.79
CA ARG A 213 -13.81 -3.71 5.07
C ARG A 213 -13.00 -4.01 3.81
N SER A 214 -13.66 -4.37 2.70
CA SER A 214 -12.97 -4.75 1.47
C SER A 214 -12.16 -3.60 0.90
N LEU A 215 -12.65 -2.36 0.94
CA LEU A 215 -11.92 -1.17 0.52
C LEU A 215 -10.69 -0.89 1.40
N ARG A 216 -10.77 -1.18 2.71
CA ARG A 216 -9.65 -1.02 3.64
C ARG A 216 -8.60 -2.12 3.47
N THR A 217 -9.03 -3.37 3.30
CA THR A 217 -8.12 -4.52 3.17
C THR A 217 -7.70 -4.77 1.72
N PHE A 218 -8.30 -4.04 0.77
CA PHE A 218 -8.26 -4.34 -0.66
C PHE A 218 -8.62 -5.80 -0.96
N ASP A 219 -9.73 -6.27 -0.39
CA ASP A 219 -10.27 -7.59 -0.71
C ASP A 219 -10.85 -7.56 -2.13
N ILE A 220 -10.07 -8.09 -3.07
CA ILE A 220 -10.32 -8.02 -4.50
C ILE A 220 -11.62 -8.70 -4.89
N THR A 221 -11.87 -9.88 -4.32
CA THR A 221 -13.05 -10.69 -4.64
C THR A 221 -14.29 -9.92 -4.25
N ILE A 222 -14.30 -9.33 -3.05
CA ILE A 222 -15.43 -8.54 -2.57
C ILE A 222 -15.55 -7.22 -3.33
N ILE A 223 -14.45 -6.50 -3.58
CA ILE A 223 -14.48 -5.23 -4.34
C ILE A 223 -15.06 -5.45 -5.74
N SER A 224 -14.64 -6.49 -6.44
CA SER A 224 -15.10 -6.80 -7.80
C SER A 224 -16.58 -7.16 -7.81
N MET A 225 -17.02 -8.04 -6.89
CA MET A 225 -18.44 -8.39 -6.74
C MET A 225 -19.31 -7.20 -6.35
N MET A 226 -18.83 -6.32 -5.47
CA MET A 226 -19.59 -5.16 -4.98
C MET A 226 -19.50 -3.95 -5.91
N GLY A 227 -18.81 -4.07 -7.05
CA GLY A 227 -18.62 -2.96 -7.97
C GLY A 227 -19.94 -2.39 -8.52
N PHE A 228 -20.95 -3.24 -8.77
CA PHE A 228 -22.29 -2.78 -9.16
C PHE A 228 -22.91 -1.90 -8.06
N PHE A 229 -22.85 -2.38 -6.81
CA PHE A 229 -23.43 -1.67 -5.66
C PHE A 229 -22.72 -0.34 -5.43
N MET A 230 -21.39 -0.31 -5.57
CA MET A 230 -20.60 0.93 -5.49
C MET A 230 -20.99 1.92 -6.59
N LYS A 231 -21.17 1.44 -7.83
CA LYS A 231 -21.58 2.23 -8.99
C LYS A 231 -22.96 2.84 -8.78
N ASP A 232 -23.91 2.03 -8.31
CA ASP A 232 -25.29 2.44 -8.05
C ASP A 232 -25.37 3.49 -6.94
N VAL A 233 -24.68 3.27 -5.81
CA VAL A 233 -24.62 4.25 -4.70
C VAL A 233 -23.98 5.56 -5.20
N HIS A 234 -22.88 5.48 -5.96
CA HIS A 234 -22.22 6.66 -6.51
C HIS A 234 -23.11 7.44 -7.49
N GLN A 235 -23.78 6.74 -8.40
CA GLN A 235 -24.69 7.35 -9.37
C GLN A 235 -25.86 8.04 -8.67
N GLN A 236 -26.46 7.37 -7.67
CA GLN A 236 -27.54 7.96 -6.89
C GLN A 236 -27.07 9.23 -6.17
N ILE A 237 -25.88 9.22 -5.56
CA ILE A 237 -25.28 10.41 -4.93
C ILE A 237 -25.15 11.55 -5.95
N LYS A 238 -24.63 11.26 -7.15
CA LYS A 238 -24.42 12.25 -8.21
C LYS A 238 -25.74 12.84 -8.73
N GLU A 239 -26.76 12.00 -8.90
CA GLU A 239 -28.10 12.43 -9.32
C GLU A 239 -28.74 13.37 -8.29
N ILE A 240 -28.65 13.02 -7.00
CA ILE A 240 -29.15 13.85 -5.91
C ILE A 240 -28.39 15.17 -5.84
N HIS A 241 -27.05 15.12 -5.87
CA HIS A 241 -26.19 16.29 -5.85
C HIS A 241 -26.55 17.27 -6.97
N SER A 242 -26.72 16.79 -8.20
CA SER A 242 -27.04 17.63 -9.36
C SER A 242 -28.36 18.41 -9.23
N LYS A 243 -29.33 17.88 -8.46
CA LYS A 243 -30.62 18.51 -8.19
C LYS A 243 -30.53 19.53 -7.05
N MET A 244 -29.66 19.29 -6.07
CA MET A 244 -29.53 20.10 -4.85
C MET A 244 -28.50 21.24 -4.97
N SER A 245 -27.37 21.01 -5.65
CA SER A 245 -26.21 21.92 -5.65
C SER A 245 -26.53 23.33 -6.15
N ARG A 246 -27.42 23.45 -7.13
CA ARG A 246 -27.86 24.75 -7.67
C ARG A 246 -28.68 25.59 -6.68
N ARG A 247 -29.12 25.02 -5.56
CA ARG A 247 -30.06 25.63 -4.60
C ARG A 247 -29.48 25.81 -3.20
N MET A 248 -28.29 25.28 -2.92
CA MET A 248 -27.67 25.34 -1.60
C MET A 248 -26.52 26.35 -1.59
N GLY A 249 -26.42 27.13 -0.51
CA GLY A 249 -25.21 27.90 -0.20
C GLY A 249 -24.18 27.03 0.54
N PRO A 250 -22.97 27.56 0.81
CA PRO A 250 -21.98 26.87 1.62
C PRO A 250 -22.52 26.45 2.99
N PHE A 251 -22.14 25.27 3.46
CA PHE A 251 -22.61 24.70 4.73
C PHE A 251 -21.49 23.93 5.42
N VAL A 252 -21.72 23.52 6.68
CA VAL A 252 -20.74 22.80 7.50
C VAL A 252 -21.31 21.46 7.92
N VAL A 253 -20.50 20.42 7.82
CA VAL A 253 -20.81 19.08 8.31
C VAL A 253 -19.71 18.56 9.23
N TYR A 254 -20.05 17.57 10.04
CA TYR A 254 -19.20 17.06 11.10
C TYR A 254 -19.08 15.54 11.02
N ARG A 255 -17.90 15.03 11.39
CA ARG A 255 -17.66 13.60 11.58
C ARG A 255 -16.76 13.38 12.79
N GLY A 256 -17.23 12.59 13.75
CA GLY A 256 -16.41 12.14 14.88
C GLY A 256 -15.97 10.69 14.70
N GLN A 257 -14.72 10.41 15.01
CA GLN A 257 -14.16 9.05 14.99
C GLN A 257 -12.86 8.97 15.80
N GLY A 258 -12.44 7.75 16.13
CA GLY A 258 -11.06 7.46 16.50
C GLY A 258 -10.17 7.31 15.25
N MET A 259 -8.90 7.65 15.40
CA MET A 259 -7.87 7.49 14.37
C MET A 259 -6.58 6.99 15.00
N LEU A 260 -5.76 6.23 14.28
CA LEU A 260 -4.46 5.81 14.80
C LEU A 260 -3.54 7.03 15.02
N ASN A 261 -2.70 6.97 16.05
CA ASN A 261 -1.83 8.11 16.39
C ASN A 261 -0.88 8.49 15.25
N ASP A 262 -0.39 7.51 14.49
CA ASP A 262 0.51 7.76 13.36
C ASP A 262 -0.22 8.44 12.19
N GLU A 263 -1.44 8.00 11.87
CA GLU A 263 -2.30 8.64 10.86
C GLU A 263 -2.64 10.08 11.27
N PHE A 264 -3.01 10.29 12.54
CA PHE A 264 -3.29 11.63 13.06
C PHE A 264 -2.05 12.54 13.02
N THR A 265 -0.88 12.01 13.35
CA THR A 265 0.40 12.73 13.24
C THR A 265 0.66 13.13 11.79
N GLY A 266 0.33 12.25 10.83
CA GLY A 266 0.31 12.56 9.41
C GLY A 266 -0.56 13.78 9.08
N ILE A 267 -1.82 13.82 9.55
CA ILE A 267 -2.71 14.97 9.32
C ILE A 267 -2.13 16.25 9.94
N ARG A 268 -1.65 16.17 11.18
CA ARG A 268 -1.11 17.31 11.92
C ARG A 268 0.13 17.92 11.25
N ASN A 269 0.96 17.11 10.63
CA ASN A 269 2.17 17.56 9.95
C ASN A 269 1.91 18.12 8.54
N ASN A 270 0.71 17.95 7.99
CA ASN A 270 0.36 18.31 6.62
C ASN A 270 -0.74 19.38 6.54
N ILE A 271 -0.71 20.35 7.46
CA ILE A 271 -1.59 21.53 7.39
C ILE A 271 -1.32 22.27 6.06
N GLY A 272 -2.39 22.59 5.33
CA GLY A 272 -2.35 23.13 3.98
C GLY A 272 -2.35 22.06 2.88
N GLY A 273 -2.08 20.80 3.20
CA GLY A 273 -2.14 19.67 2.27
C GLY A 273 -3.57 19.17 2.02
N LEU A 274 -3.70 18.11 1.24
CA LEU A 274 -4.98 17.47 0.91
C LEU A 274 -5.17 16.16 1.68
N LEU A 275 -6.41 15.88 2.04
CA LEU A 275 -6.87 14.66 2.69
C LEU A 275 -7.97 14.03 1.83
N ALA A 276 -7.74 12.82 1.32
CA ALA A 276 -8.73 12.01 0.63
C ALA A 276 -9.37 11.02 1.60
N PHE A 277 -10.69 10.89 1.52
CA PHE A 277 -11.43 9.79 2.12
C PHE A 277 -11.67 8.71 1.06
N ASN A 278 -11.05 7.54 1.25
CA ASN A 278 -10.99 6.47 0.25
C ASN A 278 -12.20 5.51 0.30
N SER A 279 -13.19 5.83 1.12
CA SER A 279 -14.51 5.18 1.18
C SER A 279 -15.61 6.24 1.01
N PHE A 280 -16.86 5.79 0.93
CA PHE A 280 -17.98 6.71 1.14
C PHE A 280 -17.89 7.32 2.54
N LEU A 281 -18.12 8.62 2.63
CA LEU A 281 -17.91 9.39 3.86
C LEU A 281 -19.26 9.88 4.37
N SER A 282 -19.74 9.25 5.43
CA SER A 282 -20.94 9.66 6.17
C SER A 282 -20.60 10.79 7.15
N THR A 283 -21.41 11.84 7.15
CA THR A 283 -21.24 13.04 7.99
C THR A 283 -22.60 13.56 8.47
N SER A 284 -22.59 14.39 9.51
CA SER A 284 -23.79 14.97 10.11
C SER A 284 -23.80 16.48 10.00
N GLU A 285 -24.96 17.10 9.79
CA GLU A 285 -25.13 18.53 10.08
C GLU A 285 -25.21 18.83 11.60
N ASP A 286 -25.42 17.81 12.44
CA ASP A 286 -25.50 17.97 13.91
C ASP A 286 -24.16 17.68 14.59
N LEU A 287 -23.51 18.74 15.07
CA LEU A 287 -22.28 18.69 15.85
C LEU A 287 -22.37 17.76 17.07
N LYS A 288 -23.53 17.66 17.74
CA LYS A 288 -23.68 16.83 18.94
C LYS A 288 -23.59 15.35 18.61
N ILE A 289 -24.13 14.93 17.47
CA ILE A 289 -24.07 13.54 17.03
C ILE A 289 -22.62 13.16 16.72
N ALA A 290 -21.93 13.96 15.90
CA ALA A 290 -20.53 13.75 15.59
C ALA A 290 -19.65 13.76 16.86
N THR A 291 -19.91 14.66 17.81
CA THR A 291 -19.14 14.72 19.06
C THR A 291 -19.28 13.45 19.90
N LYS A 292 -20.47 12.83 19.95
CA LYS A 292 -20.66 11.55 20.66
C LYS A 292 -19.78 10.45 20.08
N PHE A 293 -19.67 10.38 18.76
CA PHE A 293 -18.81 9.41 18.10
C PHE A 293 -17.31 9.64 18.37
N ALA A 294 -16.86 10.91 18.39
CA ALA A 294 -15.49 11.22 18.80
C ALA A 294 -15.21 10.85 20.27
N GLN A 295 -16.16 11.13 21.16
CA GLN A 295 -16.04 10.83 22.60
C GLN A 295 -15.92 9.34 22.89
N GLN A 296 -16.61 8.48 22.14
CA GLN A 296 -16.53 7.02 22.30
C GLN A 296 -15.11 6.46 22.05
N SER A 297 -14.29 7.19 21.29
CA SER A 297 -12.91 6.81 20.98
C SER A 297 -11.88 7.49 21.88
N ALA A 298 -12.30 8.45 22.73
CA ALA A 298 -11.41 9.17 23.64
C ALA A 298 -10.84 8.23 24.73
N GLY A 299 -9.52 8.26 24.92
CA GLY A 299 -8.83 7.48 25.95
C GLY A 299 -8.48 6.02 25.56
N ARG A 300 -8.77 5.59 24.32
CA ARG A 300 -8.29 4.29 23.80
C ARG A 300 -6.78 4.34 23.54
N ALA A 301 -6.08 3.29 23.95
CA ALA A 301 -4.63 3.20 23.77
C ALA A 301 -4.26 3.16 22.27
N GLY A 302 -3.37 4.05 21.83
CA GLY A 302 -2.89 4.09 20.45
C GLY A 302 -3.82 4.78 19.44
N LYS A 303 -4.95 5.34 19.90
CA LYS A 303 -5.87 6.12 19.08
C LYS A 303 -6.01 7.55 19.60
N THR A 304 -6.22 8.48 18.69
CA THR A 304 -6.60 9.87 18.94
C THR A 304 -8.07 10.06 18.57
N ALA A 305 -8.86 10.67 19.45
CA ALA A 305 -10.23 11.05 19.14
C ALA A 305 -10.24 12.32 18.29
N ILE A 306 -10.90 12.26 17.13
CA ILE A 306 -10.94 13.34 16.16
C ILE A 306 -12.39 13.76 15.89
N LEU A 307 -12.58 15.07 15.79
CA LEU A 307 -13.78 15.69 15.26
C LEU A 307 -13.41 16.49 14.01
N PHE A 308 -13.80 15.98 12.85
CA PHE A 308 -13.72 16.73 11.60
C PHE A 308 -14.86 17.74 11.53
N GLU A 309 -14.52 18.99 11.24
CA GLU A 309 -15.44 20.06 10.86
C GLU A 309 -15.13 20.43 9.41
N ILE A 310 -16.08 20.19 8.51
CA ILE A 310 -15.88 20.26 7.07
C ILE A 310 -16.73 21.37 6.49
N GLU A 311 -16.08 22.40 5.97
CA GLU A 311 -16.71 23.46 5.19
C GLU A 311 -16.93 22.98 3.75
N VAL A 312 -18.17 22.97 3.30
CA VAL A 312 -18.58 22.42 2.00
C VAL A 312 -19.11 23.52 1.11
N ASP A 313 -18.45 23.74 -0.01
CA ASP A 313 -18.96 24.51 -1.13
C ASP A 313 -19.69 23.58 -2.12
N PRO A 314 -21.03 23.64 -2.21
CA PRO A 314 -21.82 22.76 -3.07
C PRO A 314 -21.65 23.06 -4.56
N THR A 315 -21.04 24.19 -4.94
CA THR A 315 -20.88 24.59 -6.34
C THR A 315 -19.70 23.91 -7.03
N LEU A 316 -18.81 23.28 -6.25
CA LEU A 316 -17.61 22.62 -6.75
C LEU A 316 -17.93 21.28 -7.42
N ILE A 317 -17.58 21.16 -8.70
CA ILE A 317 -17.81 19.96 -9.53
C ILE A 317 -17.09 18.72 -8.96
N SER A 318 -15.96 18.93 -8.28
CA SER A 318 -15.11 17.87 -7.72
C SER A 318 -15.73 17.12 -6.54
N ILE A 319 -16.82 17.61 -5.96
CA ILE A 319 -17.44 17.03 -4.77
C ILE A 319 -18.84 16.58 -5.12
N SER A 320 -19.12 15.30 -4.90
CA SER A 320 -20.45 14.72 -5.03
C SER A 320 -20.92 14.22 -3.68
N PHE A 321 -22.07 14.72 -3.22
CA PHE A 321 -22.68 14.34 -1.95
C PHE A 321 -24.21 14.31 -2.05
N ALA A 322 -24.84 13.52 -1.20
CA ALA A 322 -26.29 13.43 -1.08
C ALA A 322 -26.72 13.72 0.36
N SER A 323 -27.75 14.54 0.50
CA SER A 323 -28.51 14.58 1.75
C SER A 323 -29.41 13.34 1.80
N LEU A 324 -29.31 12.58 2.89
CA LEU A 324 -30.01 11.30 3.03
C LEU A 324 -31.43 11.42 3.61
N ASN A 325 -31.92 12.65 3.76
CA ASN A 325 -33.27 12.93 4.25
C ASN A 325 -34.30 12.12 3.44
N ASN A 326 -35.05 11.23 4.11
CA ASN A 326 -36.07 10.33 3.56
C ASN A 326 -35.54 9.24 2.60
N LEU A 327 -34.23 9.06 2.49
CA LEU A 327 -33.59 8.03 1.66
C LEU A 327 -32.87 6.96 2.48
N SER A 328 -32.39 7.32 3.68
CA SER A 328 -31.72 6.38 4.57
C SER A 328 -32.68 5.34 5.16
N TYR A 329 -32.14 4.19 5.58
CA TYR A 329 -32.90 3.24 6.41
C TYR A 329 -33.38 3.86 7.74
N CYS A 330 -32.58 4.77 8.30
CA CYS A 330 -32.78 5.38 9.60
C CYS A 330 -33.72 6.60 9.61
N ASN A 331 -34.48 6.84 8.52
CA ASN A 331 -35.43 7.94 8.29
C ASN A 331 -35.68 8.91 9.46
N GLU A 332 -35.40 10.20 9.21
CA GLU A 332 -35.66 11.36 10.10
C GLU A 332 -34.89 11.41 11.44
N LYS A 333 -33.99 10.45 11.72
CA LYS A 333 -33.19 10.47 12.96
C LYS A 333 -32.02 11.45 12.94
N GLU A 334 -31.48 11.74 11.77
CA GLU A 334 -30.28 12.55 11.59
C GLU A 334 -30.30 13.23 10.22
N LYS A 335 -29.77 14.46 10.16
CA LYS A 335 -29.49 15.15 8.90
C LYS A 335 -28.13 14.69 8.37
N GLU A 336 -28.12 13.49 7.82
CA GLU A 336 -26.91 12.86 7.29
C GLU A 336 -26.60 13.37 5.87
N ILE A 337 -25.33 13.70 5.65
CA ILE A 337 -24.76 14.00 4.34
C ILE A 337 -23.74 12.90 4.00
N LEU A 338 -23.98 12.20 2.90
CA LEU A 338 -23.10 11.14 2.41
C LEU A 338 -22.29 11.64 1.20
N PHE A 339 -20.98 11.66 1.35
CA PHE A 339 -20.06 11.96 0.26
C PHE A 339 -19.66 10.71 -0.49
N SER A 340 -19.38 10.91 -1.77
CA SER A 340 -18.89 9.86 -2.65
C SER A 340 -17.48 9.39 -2.30
N MET A 341 -17.11 8.20 -2.78
CA MET A 341 -15.76 7.66 -2.61
C MET A 341 -14.69 8.54 -3.27
N HIS A 342 -13.53 8.65 -2.60
CA HIS A 342 -12.41 9.49 -2.99
C HIS A 342 -12.79 10.98 -3.00
N THR A 343 -13.48 11.42 -1.94
CA THR A 343 -13.72 12.86 -1.74
C THR A 343 -12.49 13.48 -1.07
N VAL A 344 -12.01 14.60 -1.63
CA VAL A 344 -10.79 15.27 -1.20
C VAL A 344 -11.13 16.61 -0.54
N PHE A 345 -10.45 16.91 0.57
CA PHE A 345 -10.55 18.17 1.28
C PHE A 345 -9.17 18.73 1.60
N GLN A 346 -9.03 20.04 1.76
CA GLN A 346 -7.80 20.67 2.24
C GLN A 346 -7.81 20.71 3.77
N ILE A 347 -6.68 20.34 4.38
CA ILE A 347 -6.47 20.45 5.83
C ILE A 347 -6.20 21.93 6.14
N VAL A 348 -7.16 22.62 6.73
CA VAL A 348 -7.04 24.05 7.06
C VAL A 348 -6.34 24.25 8.38
N GLN A 349 -6.76 23.49 9.40
CA GLN A 349 -6.27 23.68 10.75
C GLN A 349 -6.47 22.44 11.61
N VAL A 350 -5.57 22.24 12.57
CA VAL A 350 -5.69 21.21 13.61
C VAL A 350 -5.56 21.89 14.97
N LYS A 351 -6.56 21.72 15.85
CA LYS A 351 -6.58 22.28 17.21
C LYS A 351 -6.93 21.21 18.23
N GLU A 352 -6.32 21.30 19.40
CA GLU A 352 -6.76 20.56 20.57
C GLU A 352 -8.03 21.21 21.13
N ASN A 353 -9.06 20.41 21.41
CA ASN A 353 -10.33 20.85 21.99
C ASN A 353 -10.50 20.27 23.40
N THR A 354 -11.51 20.73 24.13
CA THR A 354 -11.84 20.23 25.47
C THR A 354 -12.21 18.74 25.46
N GLY A 355 -11.64 17.96 26.38
CA GLY A 355 -12.00 16.55 26.59
C GLY A 355 -11.18 15.52 25.80
N ASN A 356 -9.89 15.81 25.51
CA ASN A 356 -8.99 14.93 24.75
C ASN A 356 -9.47 14.64 23.31
N ILE A 357 -10.22 15.56 22.71
CA ILE A 357 -10.68 15.47 21.32
C ILE A 357 -9.94 16.51 20.49
N TRP A 358 -9.40 16.10 19.35
CA TRP A 358 -8.76 16.99 18.40
C TRP A 358 -9.74 17.42 17.32
N LYS A 359 -9.86 18.73 17.10
CA LYS A 359 -10.67 19.30 16.04
C LYS A 359 -9.81 19.50 14.79
N VAL A 360 -10.25 18.94 13.67
CA VAL A 360 -9.61 19.09 12.37
C VAL A 360 -10.55 19.83 11.42
N ASN A 361 -10.16 21.03 11.03
CA ASN A 361 -10.88 21.86 10.09
C ASN A 361 -10.48 21.49 8.66
N LEU A 362 -11.48 21.09 7.89
CA LEU A 362 -11.35 20.74 6.47
C LEU A 362 -12.18 21.72 5.65
N LYS A 363 -11.74 22.00 4.42
CA LYS A 363 -12.56 22.72 3.45
C LYS A 363 -12.57 22.01 2.11
N SER A 364 -13.69 22.14 1.43
CA SER A 364 -13.85 21.68 0.05
C SER A 364 -12.82 22.30 -0.89
N VAL A 365 -12.30 21.50 -1.82
CA VAL A 365 -11.29 21.93 -2.78
C VAL A 365 -11.81 21.67 -4.19
N ASN A 366 -11.52 22.60 -5.10
CA ASN A 366 -11.70 22.37 -6.52
C ASN A 366 -10.56 21.47 -7.02
N ASN A 367 -10.81 20.17 -7.22
CA ASN A 367 -9.79 19.19 -7.64
C ASN A 367 -9.40 19.31 -9.13
N THR A 368 -9.52 20.50 -9.72
CA THR A 368 -8.99 20.77 -11.08
C THR A 368 -7.49 21.08 -11.06
N ASP A 369 -6.80 20.75 -9.96
CA ASP A 369 -5.35 20.84 -9.88
C ASP A 369 -4.74 20.09 -11.08
N LEU A 370 -4.02 20.86 -11.90
CA LEU A 370 -3.39 20.38 -13.12
C LEU A 370 -2.45 19.20 -12.80
N GLN A 371 -1.85 19.17 -11.61
CA GLN A 371 -0.95 18.11 -11.19
C GLN A 371 -1.68 16.81 -10.85
N ILE A 372 -2.77 16.86 -10.09
CA ILE A 372 -3.58 15.66 -9.76
C ILE A 372 -4.19 15.07 -11.04
N THR A 373 -4.67 15.92 -11.93
CA THR A 373 -5.21 15.50 -13.24
C THR A 373 -4.14 14.81 -14.07
N ARG A 374 -2.96 15.43 -14.18
CA ARG A 374 -1.83 14.86 -14.91
C ARG A 374 -1.32 13.55 -14.28
N LEU A 375 -1.33 13.39 -12.95
CA LEU A 375 -0.94 12.14 -12.29
C LEU A 375 -1.95 11.06 -12.66
N THR A 376 -3.23 11.38 -12.56
CA THR A 376 -4.31 10.45 -12.91
C THR A 376 -4.15 9.97 -14.34
N GLU A 377 -3.88 10.89 -15.27
CA GLU A 377 -3.61 10.54 -16.68
C GLU A 377 -2.32 9.73 -16.84
N HIS A 378 -1.26 10.05 -16.10
CA HIS A 378 -0.02 9.27 -16.12
C HIS A 378 -0.24 7.83 -15.65
N ILE A 379 -0.88 7.63 -14.50
CA ILE A 379 -1.19 6.28 -14.00
C ILE A 379 -2.16 5.57 -14.96
N ARG A 380 -3.13 6.27 -15.57
CA ARG A 380 -4.01 5.68 -16.60
C ARG A 380 -3.21 5.22 -17.81
N GLN A 381 -2.22 5.97 -18.25
CA GLN A 381 -1.33 5.57 -19.34
C GLN A 381 -0.48 4.36 -18.96
N GLU A 382 0.05 4.30 -17.73
CA GLU A 382 0.82 3.15 -17.23
C GLU A 382 -0.04 1.88 -17.09
N ILE A 383 -1.27 2.02 -16.59
CA ILE A 383 -2.24 0.92 -16.52
C ILE A 383 -2.62 0.47 -17.95
N GLY A 384 -2.71 1.41 -18.89
CA GLY A 384 -3.06 1.15 -20.28
C GLY A 384 -4.49 0.64 -20.48
N GLU A 385 -4.77 0.16 -21.69
CA GLU A 385 -6.04 -0.46 -22.05
C GLU A 385 -6.06 -1.96 -21.68
N GLY A 386 -7.26 -2.51 -21.56
CA GLY A 386 -7.49 -3.92 -21.20
C GLY A 386 -8.81 -4.12 -20.49
N SER A 387 -9.09 -5.37 -20.08
CA SER A 387 -10.24 -5.65 -19.21
C SER A 387 -10.09 -4.94 -17.86
N ALA A 388 -11.20 -4.68 -17.16
CA ALA A 388 -11.15 -4.05 -15.85
C ALA A 388 -10.27 -4.82 -14.84
N ILE A 389 -10.35 -6.15 -14.84
CA ILE A 389 -9.54 -7.03 -13.98
C ILE A 389 -8.05 -6.89 -14.33
N GLU A 390 -7.70 -6.85 -15.62
CA GLU A 390 -6.31 -6.64 -16.05
C GLU A 390 -5.77 -5.27 -15.62
N ARG A 391 -6.59 -4.23 -15.78
CA ARG A 391 -6.25 -2.86 -15.35
C ARG A 391 -6.05 -2.76 -13.84
N LEU A 392 -6.90 -3.43 -13.05
CA LEU A 392 -6.74 -3.52 -11.60
C LEU A 392 -5.46 -4.30 -11.23
N GLY A 393 -5.16 -5.40 -11.91
CA GLY A 393 -3.91 -6.15 -11.72
C GLY A 393 -2.67 -5.28 -11.98
N ARG A 394 -2.65 -4.50 -13.07
CA ARG A 394 -1.56 -3.55 -13.36
C ARG A 394 -1.47 -2.43 -12.32
N LEU A 395 -2.60 -1.88 -11.87
CA LEU A 395 -2.62 -0.89 -10.79
C LEU A 395 -2.02 -1.47 -9.50
N MET A 396 -2.31 -2.72 -9.14
CA MET A 396 -1.70 -3.36 -7.96
C MET A 396 -0.18 -3.53 -8.12
N ILE A 397 0.30 -3.87 -9.32
CA ILE A 397 1.74 -3.91 -9.62
C ILE A 397 2.37 -2.51 -9.43
N ALA A 398 1.71 -1.46 -9.91
CA ALA A 398 2.20 -0.08 -9.78
C ALA A 398 2.23 0.40 -8.32
N LEU A 399 1.38 -0.16 -7.45
CA LEU A 399 1.36 0.09 -6.01
C LEU A 399 2.30 -0.85 -5.21
N ASP A 400 3.08 -1.69 -5.89
CA ASP A 400 3.95 -2.73 -5.28
C ASP A 400 3.19 -3.76 -4.41
N GLU A 401 1.90 -3.92 -4.66
CA GLU A 401 1.01 -4.88 -3.98
C GLU A 401 1.00 -6.21 -4.76
N LEU A 402 2.18 -6.85 -4.85
CA LEU A 402 2.42 -8.00 -5.74
C LEU A 402 1.51 -9.20 -5.46
N GLU A 403 1.19 -9.46 -4.20
CA GLU A 403 0.29 -10.55 -3.77
C GLU A 403 -1.14 -10.31 -4.28
N LYS A 404 -1.59 -9.05 -4.24
CA LYS A 404 -2.90 -8.63 -4.77
C LYS A 404 -2.93 -8.67 -6.29
N ALA A 405 -1.86 -8.21 -6.93
CA ALA A 405 -1.70 -8.30 -8.38
C ALA A 405 -1.80 -9.75 -8.87
N GLU A 406 -1.13 -10.68 -8.18
CA GLU A 406 -1.17 -12.12 -8.48
C GLU A 406 -2.61 -12.65 -8.45
N ALA A 407 -3.37 -12.31 -7.41
CA ALA A 407 -4.77 -12.73 -7.28
C ALA A 407 -5.64 -12.23 -8.45
N PHE A 408 -5.44 -10.99 -8.94
CA PHE A 408 -6.14 -10.48 -10.12
C PHE A 408 -5.83 -11.29 -11.39
N TYR A 409 -4.55 -11.63 -11.61
CA TYR A 409 -4.16 -12.38 -12.81
C TYR A 409 -4.53 -13.86 -12.73
N GLU A 410 -4.57 -14.46 -11.54
CA GLU A 410 -5.10 -15.81 -11.35
C GLU A 410 -6.63 -15.86 -11.58
N LEU A 411 -7.38 -14.89 -11.06
CA LEU A 411 -8.82 -14.76 -11.35
C LEU A 411 -9.06 -14.56 -12.86
N LEU A 412 -8.24 -13.73 -13.51
CA LEU A 412 -8.32 -13.55 -14.96
C LEU A 412 -8.00 -14.86 -15.69
N ARG A 413 -7.03 -15.65 -15.22
CA ARG A 413 -6.69 -16.97 -15.78
C ARG A 413 -7.85 -17.96 -15.69
N GLU A 414 -8.55 -18.00 -14.56
CA GLU A 414 -9.69 -18.90 -14.32
C GLU A 414 -10.92 -18.51 -15.14
N SER A 415 -11.14 -17.21 -15.37
CA SER A 415 -12.27 -16.68 -16.14
C SER A 415 -12.03 -16.62 -17.66
N THR A 416 -10.77 -16.75 -18.11
CA THR A 416 -10.42 -16.70 -19.53
C THR A 416 -10.83 -18.00 -20.25
N PRO A 417 -11.61 -17.93 -21.33
CA PRO A 417 -11.96 -19.10 -22.15
C PRO A 417 -10.73 -19.82 -22.70
N GLU A 418 -10.70 -21.16 -22.66
CA GLU A 418 -9.53 -21.97 -23.04
C GLU A 418 -9.01 -21.72 -24.47
N ASN A 419 -9.87 -21.24 -25.37
CA ASN A 419 -9.55 -20.92 -26.76
C ASN A 419 -8.86 -19.56 -26.94
N ASP A 420 -8.91 -18.66 -25.95
CA ASP A 420 -8.23 -17.35 -26.00
C ASP A 420 -6.75 -17.49 -25.60
N LYS A 421 -5.97 -18.11 -26.49
CA LYS A 421 -4.54 -18.31 -26.28
C LYS A 421 -3.78 -16.99 -26.15
N LYS A 422 -4.24 -15.90 -26.79
CA LYS A 422 -3.58 -14.61 -26.69
C LYS A 422 -3.69 -14.04 -25.27
N ALA A 423 -4.89 -14.09 -24.68
CA ALA A 423 -5.11 -13.68 -23.30
C ALA A 423 -4.26 -14.51 -22.32
N PHE A 424 -4.24 -15.84 -22.45
CA PHE A 424 -3.39 -16.69 -21.61
C PHE A 424 -1.91 -16.31 -21.66
N ALA A 425 -1.38 -16.00 -22.85
CA ALA A 425 0.01 -15.59 -22.96
C ALA A 425 0.30 -14.26 -22.25
N SER A 426 -0.61 -13.28 -22.36
CA SER A 426 -0.50 -12.02 -21.62
C SER A 426 -0.52 -12.26 -20.10
N ILE A 427 -1.48 -13.06 -19.63
CA ILE A 427 -1.63 -13.43 -18.22
C ILE A 427 -0.37 -14.11 -17.69
N TYR A 428 0.17 -15.11 -18.42
CA TYR A 428 1.41 -15.78 -18.03
C TYR A 428 2.60 -14.82 -18.00
N ASN A 429 2.72 -13.89 -18.95
CA ASN A 429 3.79 -12.89 -18.90
C ASN A 429 3.67 -11.99 -17.64
N GLN A 430 2.45 -11.60 -17.27
CA GLN A 430 2.23 -10.77 -16.08
C GLN A 430 2.47 -11.54 -14.78
N LEU A 431 2.00 -12.79 -14.68
CA LEU A 431 2.32 -13.67 -13.55
C LEU A 431 3.83 -13.91 -13.42
N GLY A 432 4.52 -14.10 -14.55
CA GLY A 432 5.98 -14.22 -14.60
C GLY A 432 6.67 -12.97 -14.05
N TYR A 433 6.19 -11.79 -14.42
CA TYR A 433 6.71 -10.50 -13.90
C TYR A 433 6.47 -10.33 -12.41
N ILE A 434 5.29 -10.71 -11.91
CA ILE A 434 5.00 -10.69 -10.48
C ILE A 434 5.93 -11.63 -9.71
N LYS A 435 6.14 -12.87 -10.19
CA LYS A 435 7.07 -13.83 -9.58
C LYS A 435 8.51 -13.37 -9.62
N TYR A 436 8.92 -12.73 -10.71
CA TYR A 436 10.25 -12.12 -10.82
C TYR A 436 10.46 -11.04 -9.75
N LYS A 437 9.47 -10.16 -9.55
CA LYS A 437 9.52 -9.11 -8.52
C LYS A 437 9.49 -9.66 -7.09
N GLN A 438 8.77 -10.76 -6.86
CA GLN A 438 8.78 -11.50 -5.58
C GLN A 438 10.10 -12.27 -5.33
N GLY A 439 10.98 -12.40 -6.32
CA GLY A 439 12.23 -13.17 -6.23
C GLY A 439 12.07 -14.67 -6.48
N ASP A 440 10.87 -15.16 -6.83
CA ASP A 440 10.63 -16.55 -7.24
C ASP A 440 11.01 -16.73 -8.72
N TYR A 441 12.31 -16.72 -8.98
CA TYR A 441 12.86 -16.80 -10.34
C TYR A 441 12.51 -18.11 -11.06
N SER A 442 12.30 -19.20 -10.31
CA SER A 442 11.91 -20.49 -10.90
C SER A 442 10.50 -20.44 -11.48
N LYS A 443 9.51 -19.94 -10.73
CA LYS A 443 8.15 -19.76 -11.27
C LYS A 443 8.09 -18.69 -12.34
N ALA A 444 8.86 -17.61 -12.18
CA ALA A 444 8.96 -16.58 -13.21
C ALA A 444 9.40 -17.18 -14.56
N GLN A 445 10.43 -18.03 -14.56
CA GLN A 445 10.89 -18.72 -15.76
C GLN A 445 9.78 -19.58 -16.39
N GLN A 446 9.10 -20.40 -15.59
CA GLN A 446 8.03 -21.29 -16.08
C GLN A 446 6.92 -20.49 -16.77
N PHE A 447 6.46 -19.41 -16.15
CA PHE A 447 5.41 -18.56 -16.72
C PHE A 447 5.87 -17.85 -17.99
N TYR A 448 7.09 -17.32 -18.05
CA TYR A 448 7.60 -16.71 -19.27
C TYR A 448 7.79 -17.73 -20.40
N GLU A 449 8.20 -18.96 -20.10
CA GLU A 449 8.32 -20.02 -21.11
C GLU A 449 6.96 -20.42 -21.70
N GLU A 450 5.91 -20.51 -20.88
CA GLU A 450 4.55 -20.76 -21.37
C GLU A 450 4.02 -19.61 -22.22
N ALA A 451 4.20 -18.36 -21.77
CA ALA A 451 3.84 -17.17 -22.54
C ALA A 451 4.55 -17.15 -23.91
N ARG A 452 5.87 -17.36 -23.91
CA ARG A 452 6.72 -17.44 -25.11
C ARG A 452 6.21 -18.52 -26.07
N ARG A 453 5.99 -19.74 -25.58
CA ARG A 453 5.58 -20.90 -26.40
C ARG A 453 4.25 -20.63 -27.11
N ILE A 454 3.32 -19.97 -26.45
CA ILE A 454 2.03 -19.59 -27.05
C ILE A 454 2.24 -18.49 -28.09
N GLN A 455 2.95 -17.42 -27.73
CA GLN A 455 3.17 -16.26 -28.61
C GLN A 455 3.97 -16.64 -29.87
N GLU A 456 4.97 -17.51 -29.77
CA GLU A 456 5.74 -18.00 -30.92
C GLU A 456 4.87 -18.75 -31.95
N LYS A 457 3.87 -19.50 -31.49
CA LYS A 457 2.92 -20.20 -32.38
C LYS A 457 1.91 -19.26 -33.05
N MET A 458 1.69 -18.07 -32.48
CA MET A 458 0.69 -17.10 -32.93
C MET A 458 1.28 -15.94 -33.74
N ARG A 459 2.57 -16.02 -34.07
CA ARG A 459 3.24 -15.00 -34.90
C ARG A 459 2.59 -14.92 -36.30
N PRO A 460 2.54 -13.72 -36.90
CA PRO A 460 3.14 -12.46 -36.46
C PRO A 460 2.24 -11.60 -35.55
N SER A 461 1.03 -12.07 -35.22
CA SER A 461 0.01 -11.28 -34.51
C SER A 461 0.36 -10.91 -33.05
N THR A 462 1.38 -11.56 -32.49
CA THR A 462 1.87 -11.44 -31.12
C THR A 462 3.32 -10.96 -31.06
N ASP A 463 3.87 -10.41 -32.15
CA ASP A 463 5.29 -10.06 -32.23
C ASP A 463 5.73 -9.09 -31.10
N LEU A 464 4.97 -8.02 -30.85
CA LEU A 464 5.31 -7.06 -29.79
C LEU A 464 5.15 -7.67 -28.38
N ASP A 465 4.11 -8.48 -28.16
CA ASP A 465 3.92 -9.20 -26.89
C ASP A 465 5.09 -10.16 -26.62
N LEU A 466 5.56 -10.85 -27.66
CA LEU A 466 6.73 -11.74 -27.60
C LEU A 466 8.02 -10.96 -27.33
N ALA A 467 8.18 -9.77 -27.90
CA ALA A 467 9.32 -8.90 -27.60
C ALA A 467 9.34 -8.49 -26.11
N THR A 468 8.17 -8.21 -25.53
CA THR A 468 8.02 -7.95 -24.09
C THR A 468 8.38 -9.18 -23.27
N THR A 469 7.86 -10.36 -23.62
CA THR A 469 8.22 -11.63 -22.94
C THR A 469 9.73 -11.89 -23.02
N TYR A 470 10.36 -11.74 -24.18
CA TYR A 470 11.81 -11.88 -24.31
C TYR A 470 12.57 -10.84 -23.48
N SER A 471 12.12 -9.59 -23.45
CA SER A 471 12.73 -8.57 -22.61
C SER A 471 12.67 -8.95 -21.12
N ASN A 472 11.55 -9.49 -20.66
CA ASN A 472 11.37 -9.96 -19.30
C ASN A 472 12.22 -11.20 -18.97
N MET A 473 12.32 -12.15 -19.90
CA MET A 473 13.26 -13.28 -19.77
C MET A 473 14.72 -12.79 -19.71
N GLY A 474 15.08 -11.79 -20.51
CA GLY A 474 16.41 -11.17 -20.46
C GLY A 474 16.73 -10.60 -19.08
N LEU A 475 15.78 -9.87 -18.47
CA LEU A 475 15.91 -9.37 -17.09
C LEU A 475 16.06 -10.50 -16.08
N LEU A 476 15.28 -11.57 -16.22
CA LEU A 476 15.35 -12.75 -15.35
C LEU A 476 16.75 -13.39 -15.39
N TYR A 477 17.27 -13.70 -16.57
CA TYR A 477 18.59 -14.33 -16.70
C TYR A 477 19.73 -13.40 -16.26
N THR A 478 19.61 -12.10 -16.55
CA THR A 478 20.56 -11.09 -16.05
C THR A 478 20.59 -11.04 -14.53
N SER A 479 19.44 -11.19 -13.87
CA SER A 479 19.33 -11.24 -12.40
C SER A 479 19.88 -12.54 -11.80
N LEU A 480 19.90 -13.63 -12.59
CA LEU A 480 20.55 -14.89 -12.27
C LEU A 480 22.06 -14.90 -12.58
N ASN A 481 22.65 -13.76 -12.95
CA ASN A 481 24.04 -13.63 -13.44
C ASN A 481 24.35 -14.46 -14.70
N ASP A 482 23.32 -14.92 -15.45
CA ASP A 482 23.48 -15.56 -16.75
C ASP A 482 23.43 -14.50 -17.86
N THR A 483 24.55 -13.79 -18.01
CA THR A 483 24.69 -12.70 -19.00
C THR A 483 24.54 -13.19 -20.44
N SER A 484 24.81 -14.47 -20.71
CA SER A 484 24.72 -15.06 -22.05
C SER A 484 23.27 -15.19 -22.50
N ASN A 485 22.43 -15.81 -21.66
CA ASN A 485 20.99 -15.88 -21.94
C ASN A 485 20.32 -14.50 -21.83
N GLY A 486 20.75 -13.66 -20.88
CA GLY A 486 20.29 -12.28 -20.76
C GLY A 486 20.46 -11.51 -22.08
N LEU A 487 21.67 -11.54 -22.66
CA LEU A 487 21.96 -10.89 -23.93
C LEU A 487 21.15 -11.50 -25.09
N LEU A 488 21.07 -12.83 -25.17
CA LEU A 488 20.33 -13.53 -26.22
C LEU A 488 18.86 -13.07 -26.28
N TYR A 489 18.18 -13.04 -25.13
CA TYR A 489 16.76 -12.67 -25.11
C TYR A 489 16.55 -11.17 -25.32
N HIS A 490 17.41 -10.30 -24.79
CA HIS A 490 17.33 -8.88 -25.10
C HIS A 490 17.58 -8.57 -26.60
N GLN A 491 18.50 -9.29 -27.25
CA GLN A 491 18.72 -9.16 -28.70
C GLN A 491 17.52 -9.65 -29.51
N LYS A 492 16.87 -10.75 -29.12
CA LYS A 492 15.62 -11.20 -29.75
C LYS A 492 14.50 -10.17 -29.61
N ALA A 493 14.36 -9.54 -28.43
CA ALA A 493 13.41 -8.46 -28.22
C ALA A 493 13.73 -7.25 -29.11
N LEU A 494 15.01 -6.87 -29.19
CA LEU A 494 15.48 -5.77 -30.02
C LEU A 494 15.16 -5.97 -31.50
N GLU A 495 15.46 -7.16 -32.04
CA GLU A 495 15.20 -7.47 -33.45
C GLU A 495 13.73 -7.29 -33.83
N ILE A 496 12.81 -7.72 -32.95
CA ILE A 496 11.38 -7.55 -33.19
C ILE A 496 10.99 -6.08 -33.11
N ARG A 497 11.46 -5.36 -32.10
CA ARG A 497 11.13 -3.94 -31.87
C ARG A 497 11.67 -3.06 -33.00
N GLU A 498 12.89 -3.28 -33.49
CA GLU A 498 13.46 -2.53 -34.62
C GLU A 498 12.67 -2.74 -35.92
N LYS A 499 12.07 -3.93 -36.11
CA LYS A 499 11.22 -4.22 -37.28
C LYS A 499 9.81 -3.63 -37.19
N LYS A 500 9.29 -3.41 -35.98
CA LYS A 500 7.87 -3.07 -35.75
C LYS A 500 7.62 -1.66 -35.25
N LEU A 501 8.59 -1.06 -34.58
CA LEU A 501 8.45 0.24 -33.93
C LEU A 501 9.22 1.32 -34.70
N ASN A 502 8.83 2.57 -34.49
CA ASN A 502 9.61 3.70 -35.00
C ASN A 502 10.97 3.80 -34.30
N VAL A 503 11.97 4.41 -34.97
CA VAL A 503 13.36 4.47 -34.47
C VAL A 503 13.51 5.20 -33.13
N ASN A 504 12.54 6.04 -32.77
CA ASN A 504 12.53 6.82 -31.54
C ASN A 504 11.57 6.24 -30.50
N HIS A 505 11.12 4.98 -30.63
CA HIS A 505 10.16 4.42 -29.70
C HIS A 505 10.82 4.12 -28.36
N GLN A 506 10.16 4.46 -27.24
CA GLN A 506 10.73 4.33 -25.90
C GLN A 506 11.11 2.87 -25.55
N ASP A 507 10.35 1.87 -26.01
CA ASP A 507 10.71 0.46 -25.89
C ASP A 507 12.09 0.10 -26.48
N LEU A 508 12.53 0.77 -27.55
CA LEU A 508 13.89 0.58 -28.08
C LEU A 508 14.93 1.11 -27.10
N ALA A 509 14.69 2.29 -26.52
CA ALA A 509 15.57 2.88 -25.51
C ALA A 509 15.71 1.97 -24.28
N THR A 510 14.59 1.41 -23.79
CA THR A 510 14.58 0.44 -22.69
C THR A 510 15.35 -0.82 -23.05
N THR A 511 15.19 -1.33 -24.27
CA THR A 511 15.93 -2.52 -24.74
C THR A 511 17.44 -2.26 -24.82
N TYR A 512 17.85 -1.13 -25.41
CA TYR A 512 19.25 -0.73 -25.45
C TYR A 512 19.85 -0.56 -24.06
N ASN A 513 19.10 0.03 -23.12
CA ASN A 513 19.57 0.18 -21.74
C ASN A 513 19.83 -1.18 -21.09
N ASN A 514 18.91 -2.14 -21.27
CA ASN A 514 19.06 -3.48 -20.70
C ASN A 514 20.23 -4.23 -21.32
N ILE A 515 20.45 -4.11 -22.64
CA ILE A 515 21.64 -4.66 -23.30
C ILE A 515 22.92 -4.01 -22.74
N GLY A 516 22.92 -2.68 -22.56
CA GLY A 516 24.03 -1.95 -21.93
C GLY A 516 24.35 -2.47 -20.53
N LEU A 517 23.32 -2.72 -19.70
CA LEU A 517 23.50 -3.32 -18.37
C LEU A 517 24.13 -4.72 -18.41
N VAL A 518 23.76 -5.55 -19.39
CA VAL A 518 24.39 -6.88 -19.55
C VAL A 518 25.87 -6.74 -19.92
N TYR A 519 26.23 -5.82 -20.82
CA TYR A 519 27.64 -5.56 -21.16
C TYR A 519 28.43 -4.96 -19.98
N ASP A 520 27.82 -4.10 -19.18
CA ASP A 520 28.42 -3.53 -17.98
C ASP A 520 28.73 -4.61 -16.94
N GLN A 521 27.81 -5.57 -16.72
CA GLN A 521 28.05 -6.75 -15.88
C GLN A 521 29.19 -7.64 -16.39
N LYS A 522 29.37 -7.72 -17.72
CA LYS A 522 30.50 -8.40 -18.36
C LYS A 522 31.80 -7.59 -18.33
N GLN A 523 31.79 -6.38 -17.77
CA GLN A 523 32.91 -5.42 -17.76
C GLN A 523 33.34 -4.95 -19.16
N GLU A 524 32.45 -5.05 -20.15
CA GLU A 524 32.66 -4.55 -21.52
C GLU A 524 32.14 -3.10 -21.64
N PHE A 525 32.77 -2.19 -20.88
CA PHE A 525 32.26 -0.83 -20.63
C PHE A 525 32.10 0.04 -21.89
N LEU A 526 32.97 -0.12 -22.89
CA LEU A 526 32.88 0.63 -24.15
C LEU A 526 31.61 0.25 -24.95
N THR A 527 31.30 -1.04 -24.98
CA THR A 527 30.08 -1.54 -25.61
C THR A 527 28.85 -1.09 -24.83
N ALA A 528 28.89 -1.19 -23.50
CA ALA A 528 27.81 -0.70 -22.62
C ALA A 528 27.52 0.80 -22.85
N LEU A 529 28.58 1.63 -22.90
CA LEU A 529 28.48 3.06 -23.17
C LEU A 529 27.76 3.34 -24.49
N THR A 530 28.13 2.63 -25.56
CA THR A 530 27.49 2.79 -26.88
C THR A 530 25.98 2.55 -26.83
N TYR A 531 25.54 1.55 -26.06
CA TYR A 531 24.12 1.26 -25.88
C TYR A 531 23.43 2.30 -24.98
N TYR A 532 24.07 2.77 -23.91
CA TYR A 532 23.53 3.82 -23.05
C TYR A 532 23.37 5.16 -23.78
N GLU A 533 24.29 5.51 -24.69
CA GLU A 533 24.18 6.71 -25.53
C GLU A 533 23.00 6.62 -26.50
N LYS A 534 22.74 5.43 -27.08
CA LYS A 534 21.53 5.19 -27.89
C LYS A 534 20.25 5.37 -27.07
N THR A 535 20.22 4.84 -25.84
CA THR A 535 19.11 5.06 -24.90
C THR A 535 18.90 6.55 -24.63
N LEU A 536 19.96 7.26 -24.24
CA LEU A 536 19.89 8.68 -23.90
C LEU A 536 19.35 9.50 -25.08
N LYS A 537 19.83 9.23 -26.30
CA LYS A 537 19.39 9.92 -27.52
C LYS A 537 17.89 9.80 -27.76
N ILE A 538 17.32 8.59 -27.61
CA ILE A 538 15.89 8.37 -27.78
C ILE A 538 15.10 9.09 -26.68
N TYR A 539 15.52 8.97 -25.42
CA TYR A 539 14.85 9.63 -24.31
C TYR A 539 14.89 11.15 -24.41
N GLN A 540 16.00 11.76 -24.85
CA GLN A 540 16.08 13.20 -25.10
C GLN A 540 15.10 13.69 -26.19
N GLN A 541 14.76 12.84 -27.15
CA GLN A 541 13.84 13.18 -28.23
C GLN A 541 12.36 12.94 -27.87
N THR A 542 12.09 12.16 -26.82
CA THR A 542 10.73 11.68 -26.51
C THR A 542 10.21 12.06 -25.14
N LEU A 543 11.07 12.54 -24.24
CA LEU A 543 10.72 12.84 -22.85
C LEU A 543 11.02 14.30 -22.50
N PRO A 544 10.32 14.87 -21.50
CA PRO A 544 10.69 16.16 -20.91
C PRO A 544 12.12 16.15 -20.35
N GLU A 545 12.78 17.31 -20.32
CA GLU A 545 14.19 17.45 -19.92
C GLU A 545 14.49 16.98 -18.49
N ASN A 546 13.51 17.05 -17.60
CA ASN A 546 13.61 16.64 -16.20
C ASN A 546 13.17 15.18 -15.94
N HIS A 547 12.88 14.38 -16.98
CA HIS A 547 12.35 13.04 -16.77
C HIS A 547 13.36 12.11 -16.05
N PRO A 548 12.97 11.35 -15.00
CA PRO A 548 13.89 10.49 -14.22
C PRO A 548 14.63 9.41 -15.01
N TRP A 549 14.10 8.98 -16.16
CA TRP A 549 14.82 8.08 -17.08
C TRP A 549 16.06 8.74 -17.70
N LEU A 550 16.04 10.06 -17.98
CA LEU A 550 17.23 10.79 -18.43
C LEU A 550 18.32 10.80 -17.34
N ALA A 551 17.94 11.00 -16.07
CA ALA A 551 18.87 10.89 -14.95
C ALA A 551 19.49 9.48 -14.86
N THR A 552 18.69 8.44 -15.13
CA THR A 552 19.18 7.05 -15.12
C THR A 552 20.17 6.80 -16.25
N SER A 553 19.90 7.29 -17.46
CA SER A 553 20.82 7.21 -18.58
C SER A 553 22.14 7.95 -18.30
N HIS A 554 22.08 9.20 -17.82
CA HIS A 554 23.27 9.94 -17.42
C HIS A 554 24.07 9.22 -16.32
N LYS A 555 23.40 8.64 -15.33
CA LYS A 555 24.06 7.85 -14.29
C LYS A 555 24.81 6.64 -14.88
N ASN A 556 24.16 5.86 -15.75
CA ASN A 556 24.76 4.67 -16.35
C ASN A 556 25.97 5.03 -17.24
N ILE A 557 25.84 6.09 -18.06
CA ILE A 557 26.95 6.62 -18.87
C ILE A 557 28.10 7.07 -17.97
N GLY A 558 27.82 7.81 -16.90
CA GLY A 558 28.83 8.33 -15.99
C GLY A 558 29.61 7.23 -15.30
N LEU A 559 28.93 6.17 -14.87
CA LEU A 559 29.56 4.99 -14.28
C LEU A 559 30.44 4.23 -15.29
N ALA A 560 29.94 3.99 -16.50
CA ALA A 560 30.72 3.32 -17.55
C ALA A 560 32.00 4.10 -17.89
N GLN A 561 31.92 5.44 -17.99
CA GLN A 561 33.07 6.31 -18.21
C GLN A 561 34.09 6.22 -17.07
N ILE A 562 33.65 6.21 -15.81
CA ILE A 562 34.53 6.06 -14.65
C ILE A 562 35.23 4.70 -14.67
N SER A 563 34.52 3.63 -15.00
CA SER A 563 35.10 2.28 -15.13
C SER A 563 36.15 2.18 -16.24
N MET A 564 36.06 3.02 -17.27
CA MET A 564 37.08 3.16 -18.33
C MET A 564 38.24 4.11 -17.97
N GLY A 565 38.21 4.74 -16.78
CA GLY A 565 39.21 5.70 -16.33
C GLY A 565 38.92 7.16 -16.70
N GLU A 566 37.81 7.45 -17.41
CA GLU A 566 37.41 8.79 -17.79
C GLU A 566 36.64 9.51 -16.64
N ARG A 567 37.35 9.77 -15.54
CA ARG A 567 36.74 10.28 -14.31
C ARG A 567 35.99 11.61 -14.49
N THR A 568 36.57 12.56 -15.23
CA THR A 568 36.02 13.93 -15.36
C THR A 568 34.70 13.93 -16.13
N THR A 569 34.64 13.25 -17.28
CA THR A 569 33.41 13.12 -18.07
C THR A 569 32.36 12.32 -17.30
N GLY A 570 32.77 11.28 -16.59
CA GLY A 570 31.88 10.48 -15.77
C GLY A 570 31.24 11.26 -14.60
N LEU A 571 32.03 12.05 -13.86
CA LEU A 571 31.52 12.92 -12.80
C LEU A 571 30.58 14.01 -13.34
N ASN A 572 30.84 14.56 -14.53
CA ASN A 572 29.94 15.50 -15.18
C ASN A 572 28.57 14.86 -15.47
N ASN A 573 28.56 13.62 -15.97
CA ASN A 573 27.32 12.88 -16.20
C ASN A 573 26.58 12.53 -14.90
N LEU A 574 27.29 12.11 -13.84
CA LEU A 574 26.68 11.90 -12.52
C LEU A 574 26.09 13.21 -11.94
N SER A 575 26.74 14.34 -12.19
CA SER A 575 26.25 15.66 -11.76
C SER A 575 24.97 16.05 -12.49
N LYS A 576 24.88 15.81 -13.81
CA LYS A 576 23.63 15.99 -14.58
C LYS A 576 22.52 15.09 -14.06
N ALA A 577 22.82 13.83 -13.75
CA ALA A 577 21.85 12.92 -13.14
C ALA A 577 21.36 13.44 -11.78
N MET A 578 22.25 14.06 -11.00
CA MET A 578 21.91 14.65 -9.70
C MET A 578 21.01 15.88 -9.85
N GLU A 579 21.33 16.76 -10.80
CA GLU A 579 20.52 17.94 -11.10
C GLU A 579 19.09 17.54 -11.50
N ILE A 580 18.97 16.62 -12.45
CA ILE A 580 17.66 16.09 -12.88
C ILE A 580 16.93 15.49 -11.68
N ARG A 581 17.59 14.64 -10.86
CA ARG A 581 16.94 14.05 -9.68
C ARG A 581 16.53 15.06 -8.62
N LYS A 582 17.31 16.12 -8.36
CA LYS A 582 16.97 17.17 -7.39
C LYS A 582 15.81 18.05 -7.88
N ILE A 583 15.61 18.17 -9.19
CA ILE A 583 14.45 18.84 -9.79
C ILE A 583 13.23 17.90 -9.79
N ALA A 584 13.45 16.62 -10.12
CA ALA A 584 12.41 15.65 -10.41
C ALA A 584 11.98 14.79 -9.22
N LEU A 585 12.62 14.90 -8.04
CA LEU A 585 12.31 14.08 -6.85
C LEU A 585 12.33 14.91 -5.54
N PRO A 586 11.58 14.52 -4.49
CA PRO A 586 11.64 15.20 -3.21
C PRO A 586 13.04 15.16 -2.63
N SER A 587 13.39 16.17 -1.83
CA SER A 587 14.74 16.26 -1.23
C SER A 587 15.12 15.07 -0.33
N ASN A 588 14.14 14.28 0.13
CA ASN A 588 14.33 13.07 0.94
C ASN A 588 14.21 11.75 0.14
N HIS A 589 14.20 11.79 -1.20
CA HIS A 589 13.98 10.60 -2.01
C HIS A 589 15.19 9.62 -1.99
N PRO A 590 14.97 8.31 -1.81
CA PRO A 590 16.06 7.32 -1.73
C PRO A 590 17.00 7.28 -2.94
N SER A 591 16.51 7.60 -4.14
CA SER A 591 17.37 7.63 -5.33
C SER A 591 18.37 8.82 -5.34
N ILE A 592 18.09 9.91 -4.62
CA ILE A 592 19.06 10.99 -4.42
C ILE A 592 20.16 10.51 -3.47
N ALA A 593 19.78 9.89 -2.33
CA ALA A 593 20.73 9.28 -1.41
C ALA A 593 21.62 8.23 -2.09
N SER A 594 21.02 7.35 -2.90
CA SER A 594 21.76 6.37 -3.70
C SER A 594 22.78 7.02 -4.64
N LEU A 595 22.41 8.12 -5.31
CA LEU A 595 23.34 8.83 -6.19
C LEU A 595 24.45 9.54 -5.41
N CYS A 596 24.14 10.13 -4.26
CA CYS A 596 25.15 10.69 -3.35
C CYS A 596 26.14 9.59 -2.92
N ALA A 597 25.66 8.41 -2.52
CA ALA A 597 26.53 7.30 -2.15
C ALA A 597 27.42 6.82 -3.31
N ILE A 598 26.89 6.80 -4.54
CA ILE A 598 27.68 6.48 -5.74
C ILE A 598 28.78 7.52 -5.95
N ILE A 599 28.46 8.81 -5.92
CA ILE A 599 29.45 9.89 -6.09
C ILE A 599 30.49 9.87 -4.96
N GLY A 600 30.05 9.59 -3.72
CA GLY A 600 30.92 9.41 -2.56
C GLY A 600 31.94 8.28 -2.77
N GLU A 601 31.51 7.14 -3.34
CA GLU A 601 32.42 6.04 -3.67
C GLU A 601 33.44 6.43 -4.74
N VAL A 602 33.01 7.20 -5.74
CA VAL A 602 33.90 7.72 -6.79
C VAL A 602 34.98 8.61 -6.18
N TYR A 603 34.64 9.52 -5.26
CA TYR A 603 35.63 10.34 -4.54
C TYR A 603 36.53 9.52 -3.61
N ARG A 604 35.97 8.51 -2.92
CA ARG A 604 36.74 7.61 -2.05
C ARG A 604 37.82 6.86 -2.82
N VAL A 605 37.51 6.32 -4.00
CA VAL A 605 38.47 5.60 -4.85
C VAL A 605 39.59 6.51 -5.37
N ALA A 606 39.32 7.81 -5.54
CA ALA A 606 40.35 8.80 -5.88
C ALA A 606 41.04 9.42 -4.66
N GLU A 607 40.83 8.86 -3.47
CA GLU A 607 41.45 9.31 -2.21
C GLU A 607 41.09 10.77 -1.83
N ASP A 608 40.06 11.36 -2.45
CA ASP A 608 39.45 12.61 -1.98
C ASP A 608 38.43 12.28 -0.89
N TYR A 609 38.97 11.99 0.29
CA TYR A 609 38.18 11.63 1.46
C TYR A 609 37.26 12.76 1.93
N THR A 610 37.62 14.02 1.69
CA THR A 610 36.80 15.17 2.11
C THR A 610 35.50 15.22 1.33
N SER A 611 35.57 15.13 0.00
CA SER A 611 34.38 15.06 -0.86
C SER A 611 33.59 13.78 -0.61
N ALA A 612 34.27 12.64 -0.43
CA ALA A 612 33.61 11.36 -0.16
C ALA A 612 32.75 11.41 1.12
N LEU A 613 33.30 11.90 2.24
CA LEU A 613 32.58 12.02 3.50
C LEU A 613 31.35 12.92 3.35
N LYS A 614 31.49 14.08 2.69
CA LYS A 614 30.38 15.01 2.44
C LYS A 614 29.20 14.33 1.73
N PHE A 615 29.47 13.56 0.68
CA PHE A 615 28.41 12.88 -0.07
C PHE A 615 27.78 11.71 0.70
N TYR A 616 28.56 10.95 1.49
CA TYR A 616 27.99 9.91 2.34
C TYR A 616 27.12 10.50 3.48
N GLU A 617 27.53 11.62 4.06
CA GLU A 617 26.74 12.34 5.06
C GLU A 617 25.43 12.89 4.48
N GLU A 618 25.47 13.47 3.27
CA GLU A 618 24.25 13.90 2.55
C GLU A 618 23.33 12.70 2.27
N ALA A 619 23.86 11.53 1.89
CA ALA A 619 23.07 10.33 1.69
C ALA A 619 22.38 9.86 2.99
N ILE A 620 23.08 9.88 4.12
CA ILE A 620 22.55 9.50 5.44
C ILE A 620 21.43 10.46 5.88
N ASP A 621 21.63 11.76 5.72
CA ASP A 621 20.64 12.76 6.09
C ASP A 621 19.34 12.60 5.28
N ILE A 622 19.46 12.33 3.98
CA ILE A 622 18.32 12.04 3.10
C ILE A 622 17.57 10.79 3.56
N GLU A 623 18.28 9.67 3.80
CA GLU A 623 17.67 8.40 4.24
C GLU A 623 16.97 8.51 5.60
N ASN A 624 17.53 9.28 6.54
CA ASN A 624 16.89 9.53 7.84
C ASN A 624 15.62 10.38 7.74
N ARG A 625 15.49 11.21 6.70
CA ARG A 625 14.30 12.03 6.42
C ARG A 625 13.24 11.29 5.58
N ALA A 626 13.49 10.05 5.15
CA ALA A 626 12.55 9.28 4.35
C ALA A 626 11.43 8.65 5.20
N SER A 627 10.22 8.55 4.64
CA SER A 627 9.06 7.92 5.30
C SER A 627 9.28 6.43 5.62
N TYR A 628 10.13 5.77 4.82
CA TYR A 628 10.60 4.40 5.05
C TYR A 628 12.12 4.40 5.03
N VAL A 629 12.74 4.15 6.18
CA VAL A 629 14.19 4.15 6.32
C VAL A 629 14.77 2.89 5.66
N ASN A 630 15.62 3.07 4.65
CA ASN A 630 16.36 1.97 4.05
C ASN A 630 17.60 1.64 4.90
N TYR A 631 17.39 0.79 5.91
CA TYR A 631 18.45 0.37 6.84
C TYR A 631 19.64 -0.31 6.14
N SER A 632 19.44 -0.93 4.98
CA SER A 632 20.53 -1.53 4.20
C SER A 632 21.45 -0.45 3.63
N SER A 633 20.89 0.52 2.90
CA SER A 633 21.65 1.67 2.37
C SER A 633 22.33 2.48 3.47
N LEU A 634 21.61 2.75 4.56
CA LEU A 634 22.12 3.50 5.70
C LEU A 634 23.33 2.80 6.35
N SER A 635 23.22 1.48 6.56
CA SER A 635 24.32 0.70 7.13
C SER A 635 25.58 0.70 6.25
N MET A 636 25.41 0.66 4.93
CA MET A 636 26.52 0.73 3.98
C MET A 636 27.20 2.10 4.04
N ALA A 637 26.44 3.20 4.07
CA ALA A 637 27.00 4.55 4.15
C ALA A 637 27.80 4.74 5.45
N TYR A 638 27.27 4.30 6.60
CA TYR A 638 27.99 4.32 7.87
C TYR A 638 29.27 3.49 7.84
N TYR A 639 29.23 2.30 7.25
CA TYR A 639 30.41 1.46 7.08
C TYR A 639 31.49 2.15 6.22
N LYS A 640 31.09 2.80 5.12
CA LYS A 640 32.02 3.52 4.24
C LYS A 640 32.69 4.70 4.94
N ILE A 641 31.94 5.49 5.71
CA ILE A 641 32.48 6.57 6.53
C ILE A 641 33.45 6.01 7.59
N SER A 642 33.08 4.94 8.29
CA SER A 642 33.94 4.30 9.28
C SER A 642 35.29 3.87 8.69
N ARG A 643 35.27 3.28 7.49
CA ARG A 643 36.49 2.89 6.76
C ARG A 643 37.39 4.08 6.42
N ILE A 644 36.82 5.17 5.90
CA ILE A 644 37.57 6.39 5.60
C ILE A 644 38.19 6.97 6.89
N LEU A 645 37.43 7.06 7.98
CA LEU A 645 37.91 7.60 9.24
C LEU A 645 39.03 6.74 9.86
N ASN A 646 38.98 5.41 9.67
CA ASN A 646 40.05 4.50 10.06
C ASN A 646 41.35 4.76 9.27
N GLU A 647 41.23 5.00 7.95
CA GLU A 647 42.36 5.39 7.09
C GLU A 647 42.95 6.75 7.50
N LEU A 648 42.10 7.69 7.89
CA LEU A 648 42.49 9.00 8.45
C LEU A 648 42.96 8.94 9.92
N LYS A 649 43.05 7.75 10.52
CA LYS A 649 43.45 7.52 11.93
C LYS A 649 42.55 8.23 12.97
N GLN A 650 41.32 8.56 12.62
CA GLN A 650 40.31 9.11 13.54
C GLN A 650 39.51 7.97 14.19
N TYR A 651 40.19 7.14 15.00
CA TYR A 651 39.65 5.88 15.49
C TYR A 651 38.36 6.04 16.31
N ASP A 652 38.26 7.05 17.19
CA ASP A 652 37.07 7.31 17.99
C ASP A 652 35.81 7.52 17.14
N LYS A 653 35.91 8.34 16.10
CA LYS A 653 34.80 8.60 15.18
C LYS A 653 34.53 7.38 14.31
N ALA A 654 35.58 6.70 13.83
CA ALA A 654 35.45 5.49 13.03
C ALA A 654 34.67 4.39 13.78
N LEU A 655 34.93 4.23 15.09
CA LEU A 655 34.24 3.25 15.94
C LEU A 655 32.74 3.58 16.07
N ARG A 656 32.38 4.85 16.29
CA ARG A 656 30.97 5.28 16.37
C ARG A 656 30.20 4.95 15.09
N TYR A 657 30.76 5.23 13.92
CA TYR A 657 30.13 4.89 12.65
C TYR A 657 30.09 3.38 12.39
N ALA A 658 31.09 2.62 12.85
CA ALA A 658 31.05 1.15 12.78
C ALA A 658 29.90 0.58 13.63
N GLU A 659 29.68 1.15 14.82
CA GLU A 659 28.57 0.76 15.69
C GLU A 659 27.21 1.03 15.03
N LEU A 660 27.03 2.23 14.47
CA LEU A 660 25.80 2.59 13.74
C LEU A 660 25.54 1.69 12.53
N ALA A 661 26.59 1.25 11.83
CA ALA A 661 26.45 0.30 10.73
C ALA A 661 25.91 -1.06 11.21
N VAL A 662 26.46 -1.60 12.31
CA VAL A 662 26.00 -2.87 12.90
C VAL A 662 24.56 -2.77 13.41
N GLN A 663 24.22 -1.70 14.11
CA GLN A 663 22.87 -1.47 14.61
C GLN A 663 21.85 -1.34 13.48
N SER A 664 22.22 -0.68 12.39
CA SER A 664 21.33 -0.48 11.23
C SER A 664 21.08 -1.78 10.48
N VAL A 665 22.10 -2.63 10.25
CA VAL A 665 21.89 -3.96 9.61
C VAL A 665 20.93 -4.83 10.41
N GLY A 666 21.01 -4.80 11.74
CA GLY A 666 20.10 -5.56 12.62
C GLY A 666 18.63 -5.17 12.52
N LYS A 667 18.32 -3.99 11.96
CA LYS A 667 16.96 -3.50 11.74
C LYS A 667 16.44 -3.74 10.31
N SER A 668 17.26 -4.28 9.41
CA SER A 668 16.85 -4.60 8.04
C SER A 668 15.84 -5.74 8.01
N SER A 669 14.79 -5.63 7.19
CA SER A 669 13.80 -6.69 6.95
C SER A 669 14.39 -7.91 6.23
N MET A 670 15.47 -7.71 5.49
CA MET A 670 16.30 -8.76 4.89
C MET A 670 17.78 -8.43 5.17
N PRO A 671 18.31 -8.84 6.33
CA PRO A 671 19.72 -8.63 6.63
C PRO A 671 20.57 -9.53 5.71
N ASN A 672 21.44 -8.93 4.90
CA ASN A 672 22.46 -9.70 4.21
C ASN A 672 23.48 -10.19 5.24
N ASN A 673 23.49 -11.49 5.52
CA ASN A 673 24.39 -12.10 6.50
C ASN A 673 25.86 -11.79 6.21
N SER A 674 26.25 -11.63 4.95
CA SER A 674 27.62 -11.27 4.57
C SER A 674 28.00 -9.87 5.06
N ASP A 675 27.10 -8.89 4.86
CA ASP A 675 27.33 -7.50 5.28
C ASP A 675 27.33 -7.38 6.81
N ALA A 676 26.44 -8.10 7.50
CA ALA A 676 26.41 -8.16 8.96
C ALA A 676 27.75 -8.62 9.55
N ILE A 677 28.32 -9.71 9.01
CA ILE A 677 29.62 -10.24 9.42
C ILE A 677 30.73 -9.22 9.14
N LYS A 678 30.72 -8.62 7.94
CA LYS A 678 31.71 -7.64 7.51
C LYS A 678 31.74 -6.41 8.41
N TYR A 679 30.58 -5.86 8.77
CA TYR A 679 30.50 -4.68 9.62
C TYR A 679 30.89 -4.97 11.05
N LYS A 680 30.49 -6.14 11.58
CA LYS A 680 30.89 -6.58 12.91
C LYS A 680 32.42 -6.75 13.02
N LYS A 681 33.05 -7.35 12.01
CA LYS A 681 34.51 -7.48 11.95
C LYS A 681 35.21 -6.11 11.97
N ASN A 682 34.72 -5.15 11.18
CA ASN A 682 35.28 -3.79 11.16
C ASN A 682 35.13 -3.09 12.53
N PHE A 683 34.02 -3.32 13.23
CA PHE A 683 33.82 -2.81 14.60
C PHE A 683 34.82 -3.42 15.59
N GLU A 684 35.00 -4.75 15.60
CA GLU A 684 35.94 -5.46 16.47
C GLU A 684 37.41 -5.05 16.22
N GLU A 685 37.79 -4.88 14.94
CA GLU A 685 39.11 -4.38 14.55
C GLU A 685 39.37 -2.97 15.10
N LEU A 686 38.37 -2.08 15.06
CA LEU A 686 38.48 -0.72 15.57
C LEU A 686 38.52 -0.67 17.09
N GLN A 687 37.78 -1.53 17.79
CA GLN A 687 37.87 -1.66 19.25
C GLN A 687 39.30 -2.01 19.69
N THR A 688 39.94 -2.96 18.99
CA THR A 688 41.31 -3.39 19.28
C THR A 688 42.36 -2.30 19.03
N LYS A 689 42.10 -1.37 18.10
CA LYS A 689 43.00 -0.23 17.83
C LYS A 689 42.89 0.90 18.86
N LEU A 690 41.78 0.95 19.60
CA LEU A 690 41.46 1.96 20.60
C LEU A 690 41.84 1.55 22.02
N SER A 691 41.86 0.23 22.28
CA SER A 691 42.47 -0.39 23.48
C SER A 691 43.98 -0.38 23.41
#